data_AF-A0A952NPD7-F1
#
_entry.id   AF-A0A952NPD7-F1
#
_cell.length_a   1.000
_cell.length_b   1.000
_cell.length_c   1.000
_cell.angle_alpha   90.00
_cell.angle_beta   90.00
_cell.angle_gamma   90.00
#
_symmetry.space_group_name_H-M   'P 1'
#
loop_
_entity.id
_entity.type
_entity.pdbx_description
1 polymer ?
#
loop_
_entity_poly.entity_id
_entity_poly.type
_entity_poly.pdbx_seq_one_letter_code
_entity_poly.pdbx_strand_id
1 'polypeptide(L)'
;MTQRQSDIPLPLAIAALFAVVLAYVYFTHFRFHPVELSEGLNLAEKYAEGVWFSLCALAVNLTFIAALLKRGIGLNRQGSRLALLEGRKRGGRLGRNEVLSLLIAVISYVGMTKVLRQSFVTEVAPLVGENFIRWIDVTVSGNLAVFCGIIAYMLFGLLKNIRFSALNEHKLEKPEIERGELVLGTTPGNIGQENKDESWVKIPGRGLNGGIFISGSVGSGKTQGTILRYLSQILEAGELAPAILAVDPKRTFLREAEAIIKRAGLGDRIVKISLKGSHSFNPVYVKNALQDSRFVDLAEMVRSAAVNFMGKSSDSPFWDVSSSHLVRNTLAYCAAKHGYFTLLDLYQTIVRASKEDLAADLKECIANGNFTEEETFNIGRSIEYFENEYSQLEDRVRTGIVATSTAFINQFQEFAASRVFCPSRKHLTIGSMEELIRQKKILLFDVNQPGLARSMGTFVKLHYEQAVLNLLPELKEQNAPCTTALIIDEYQDVVTCGGGGSIGDESFLAKARESKPAVIVATQSLSSLMNSVGSQRPALELVQNFRTRIACHSSDLETIKLFQELAGKEDVENQTRSLSETAQSAKLNILAGGFDSENASINESVSRGIRREDAVTGKEFSRLRTFEAFAQVFDGIETQFIKLYLKPHFLKQINTKHESVLEILRVSTKGGFLEKLKSIRRNLKAIIASLFMAGPVQGAVIPNVCTVASSPAFSSCLELNIGGCTCGFPPHPCASISYYVPQSYIEVWPEPRTSYFSAVPGAAAQLSKILPRPFGAEGDDDTQSFQARTIAVPLAGLVFQTMPAGGTRMEKMCFDGMSEHFGSHWDTGKADLLQPTFLAWSAAPKACLLKGAATSVSGDGGAGFSPDSAMCSFPLPKIDVFPPSSHPVCNGWGVFFPRYGTYAGPASMTGALMIASRIKSLSSEVLKTMPASPDEKWQMIYPQSSSCFREGQNVGVLETVKNARETMRLTNGKLKGYLFVVWKRTSTCQDMPAAIQAKAAALAIPAACGGMK
;
A
#
# COMPACT_ATOMS: atom_id res chain seq x y z
N MET A 1 59.25 -14.44 0.70
CA MET A 1 60.11 -13.39 1.29
C MET A 1 59.24 -12.49 2.15
N THR A 2 59.76 -12.19 3.33
CA THR A 2 59.11 -11.59 4.51
C THR A 2 58.64 -10.16 4.32
N GLN A 3 57.42 -9.84 4.75
CA GLN A 3 57.06 -8.46 5.10
C GLN A 3 56.61 -8.42 6.57
N ARG A 4 57.42 -7.73 7.39
CA ARG A 4 57.14 -7.42 8.80
C ARG A 4 55.89 -6.53 8.87
N GLN A 5 54.87 -7.01 9.55
CA GLN A 5 53.88 -6.15 10.20
C GLN A 5 54.54 -5.51 11.43
N SER A 6 54.56 -4.19 11.50
CA SER A 6 54.76 -3.47 12.75
C SER A 6 54.06 -2.13 12.70
N ASP A 7 52.75 -2.15 12.51
CA ASP A 7 51.91 -1.01 12.92
C ASP A 7 51.60 -1.22 14.40
N ILE A 8 52.31 -0.51 15.27
CA ILE A 8 51.98 -0.44 16.69
C ILE A 8 50.58 0.18 16.78
N PRO A 9 49.59 -0.49 17.40
CA PRO A 9 48.27 0.10 17.59
C PRO A 9 48.41 1.45 18.30
N LEU A 10 47.73 2.49 17.82
CA LEU A 10 47.75 3.83 18.42
C LEU A 10 47.58 3.82 19.96
N PRO A 11 46.74 2.96 20.58
CA PRO A 11 46.66 2.85 22.04
C PRO A 11 47.96 2.38 22.69
N LEU A 12 48.69 1.48 22.04
CA LEU A 12 49.95 0.91 22.51
C LEU A 12 51.11 1.91 22.35
N ALA A 13 51.07 2.73 21.31
CA ALA A 13 52.00 3.86 21.12
C ALA A 13 51.78 4.98 22.15
N ILE A 14 50.51 5.31 22.45
CA ILE A 14 50.15 6.29 23.50
C ILE A 14 50.54 5.76 24.88
N ALA A 15 50.30 4.48 25.18
CA ALA A 15 50.71 3.85 26.42
C ALA A 15 52.24 3.85 26.61
N ALA A 16 53.00 3.58 25.54
CA ALA A 16 54.45 3.65 25.57
C ALA A 16 54.97 5.07 25.82
N LEU A 17 54.36 6.09 25.18
CA LEU A 17 54.69 7.49 25.42
C LEU A 17 54.37 7.93 26.86
N PHE A 18 53.23 7.51 27.39
CA PHE A 18 52.83 7.81 28.77
C PHE A 18 53.78 7.15 29.78
N ALA A 19 54.21 5.92 29.54
CA ALA A 19 55.21 5.23 30.37
C ALA A 19 56.58 5.94 30.35
N VAL A 20 57.00 6.48 29.20
CA VAL A 20 58.25 7.25 29.09
C VAL A 20 58.15 8.58 29.84
N VAL A 21 57.02 9.27 29.79
CA VAL A 21 56.78 10.52 30.52
C VAL A 21 56.73 10.27 32.04
N LEU A 22 56.04 9.21 32.48
CA LEU A 22 56.02 8.81 33.90
C LEU A 22 57.42 8.44 34.41
N ALA A 23 58.20 7.72 33.60
CA ALA A 23 59.59 7.41 33.93
C ALA A 23 60.44 8.69 34.02
N TYR A 24 60.29 9.62 33.08
CA TYR A 24 60.99 10.91 33.11
C TYR A 24 60.67 11.70 34.39
N VAL A 25 59.39 11.87 34.74
CA VAL A 25 58.94 12.59 35.94
C VAL A 25 59.41 11.90 37.23
N TYR A 26 59.39 10.56 37.26
CA TYR A 26 59.94 9.80 38.39
C TYR A 26 61.44 10.04 38.56
N PHE A 27 62.21 10.01 37.47
CA PHE A 27 63.65 10.20 37.51
C PHE A 27 64.09 11.65 37.79
N THR A 28 63.30 12.65 37.41
CA THR A 28 63.64 14.07 37.58
C THR A 28 63.14 14.70 38.88
N HIS A 29 62.01 14.26 39.43
CA HIS A 29 61.40 14.90 40.61
C HIS A 29 61.25 13.97 41.82
N PHE A 30 60.90 12.69 41.63
CA PHE A 30 60.54 11.82 42.77
C PHE A 30 61.65 10.85 43.23
N ARG A 31 62.75 10.73 42.47
CA ARG A 31 63.85 9.78 42.74
C ARG A 31 64.48 9.94 44.13
N PHE A 32 64.47 11.15 44.71
CA PHE A 32 65.12 11.46 45.99
C PHE A 32 64.14 11.92 47.09
N HIS A 33 62.82 11.92 46.83
CA HIS A 33 61.78 12.38 47.76
C HIS A 33 60.64 11.34 47.92
N PRO A 34 60.85 10.27 48.72
CA PRO A 34 59.88 9.17 48.84
C PRO A 34 58.59 9.57 49.57
N VAL A 35 58.61 10.60 50.42
CA VAL A 35 57.42 11.13 51.11
C VAL A 35 56.49 11.85 50.13
N GLU A 36 57.05 12.69 49.25
CA GLU A 36 56.31 13.43 48.21
C GLU A 36 55.71 12.49 47.15
N LEU A 37 56.36 11.35 46.87
CA LEU A 37 55.82 10.32 45.96
C LEU A 37 54.56 9.64 46.53
N SER A 38 54.51 9.41 47.84
CA SER A 38 53.34 8.80 48.51
C SER A 38 52.14 9.75 48.56
N GLU A 39 52.37 11.05 48.78
CA GLU A 39 51.33 12.07 48.70
C GLU A 39 50.83 12.27 47.26
N GLY A 40 51.73 12.23 46.28
CA GLY A 40 51.38 12.31 44.86
C GLY A 40 50.52 11.14 44.36
N LEU A 41 50.79 9.91 44.84
CA LEU A 41 49.99 8.73 44.49
C LEU A 41 48.58 8.78 45.11
N ASN A 42 48.45 9.22 46.37
CA ASN A 42 47.15 9.43 47.01
C ASN A 42 46.32 10.51 46.31
N LEU A 43 46.98 11.58 45.83
CA LEU A 43 46.30 12.62 45.05
C LEU A 43 45.87 12.11 43.66
N ALA A 44 46.69 11.28 43.02
CA ALA A 44 46.35 10.66 41.74
C ALA A 44 45.14 9.73 41.85
N GLU A 45 45.01 9.00 42.96
CA GLU A 45 43.84 8.15 43.24
C GLU A 45 42.58 8.99 43.51
N LYS A 46 42.70 10.09 44.27
CA LYS A 46 41.61 11.05 44.53
C LYS A 46 41.04 11.68 43.24
N TYR A 47 41.87 11.94 42.24
CA TYR A 47 41.47 12.58 40.97
C TYR A 47 41.40 11.62 39.77
N ALA A 48 41.50 10.29 39.98
CA ALA A 48 41.56 9.29 38.92
C ALA A 48 40.36 9.33 37.96
N GLU A 49 39.14 9.55 38.48
CA GLU A 49 37.92 9.64 37.67
C GLU A 49 37.97 10.83 36.69
N GLY A 50 38.49 11.98 37.13
CA GLY A 50 38.64 13.18 36.30
C GLY A 50 39.67 13.00 35.18
N VAL A 51 40.76 12.27 35.48
CA VAL A 51 41.79 11.92 34.48
C VAL A 51 41.22 10.98 33.42
N TRP A 52 40.49 9.94 33.84
CA TRP A 52 39.83 9.01 32.93
C TRP A 52 38.80 9.70 32.03
N PHE A 53 38.01 10.62 32.60
CA PHE A 53 37.05 11.40 31.82
C PHE A 53 37.73 12.27 30.75
N SER A 54 38.85 12.93 31.08
CA SER A 54 39.63 13.71 30.12
C SER A 54 40.23 12.82 29.00
N LEU A 55 40.75 11.64 29.34
CA LEU A 55 41.28 10.70 28.34
C LEU A 55 40.18 10.20 27.37
N CYS A 56 38.98 9.91 27.89
CA CYS A 56 37.84 9.55 27.06
C CYS A 56 37.42 10.71 26.13
N ALA A 57 37.36 11.94 26.65
CA ALA A 57 37.07 13.13 25.86
C ALA A 57 38.10 13.34 24.73
N LEU A 58 39.39 13.08 25.01
CA LEU A 58 40.47 13.18 24.04
C LEU A 58 40.29 12.17 22.90
N ALA A 59 39.93 10.92 23.21
CA ALA A 59 39.66 9.90 22.19
C ALA A 59 38.50 10.28 21.26
N VAL A 60 37.42 10.85 21.81
CA VAL A 60 36.29 11.35 21.02
C VAL A 60 36.70 12.54 20.15
N ASN A 61 37.45 13.49 20.69
CA ASN A 61 37.96 14.64 19.95
C ASN A 61 38.84 14.20 18.77
N LEU A 62 39.80 13.30 19.00
CA LEU A 62 40.71 12.79 17.97
C LEU A 62 39.98 12.03 16.86
N THR A 63 39.02 11.18 17.21
CA THR A 63 38.23 10.43 16.22
C THR A 63 37.35 11.35 15.37
N PHE A 64 36.73 12.36 15.97
CA PHE A 64 35.90 13.34 15.27
C PHE A 64 36.73 14.27 14.37
N ILE A 65 37.87 14.78 14.86
CA ILE A 65 38.81 15.59 14.08
C ILE A 65 39.39 14.76 12.92
N ALA A 66 39.77 13.50 13.15
CA ALA A 66 40.22 12.61 12.09
C ALA A 66 39.13 12.37 11.03
N ALA A 67 37.86 12.23 11.44
CA ALA A 67 36.74 12.11 10.50
C ALA A 67 36.50 13.41 9.70
N LEU A 68 36.68 14.58 10.32
CA LEU A 68 36.60 15.89 9.65
C LEU A 68 37.77 16.10 8.69
N LEU A 69 39.01 15.78 9.07
CA LEU A 69 40.19 15.85 8.22
C LEU A 69 40.09 14.88 7.05
N LYS A 70 39.61 13.64 7.27
CA LYS A 70 39.29 12.69 6.18
C LYS A 70 38.22 13.23 5.23
N ARG A 71 37.26 14.02 5.72
CA ARG A 71 36.24 14.69 4.90
C ARG A 71 36.77 15.95 4.19
N GLY A 72 37.72 16.67 4.78
CA GLY A 72 38.29 17.92 4.27
C GLY A 72 39.41 17.72 3.26
N ILE A 73 40.23 16.68 3.41
CA ILE A 73 41.42 16.39 2.58
C ILE A 73 41.06 15.60 1.30
N GLY A 74 39.78 15.31 1.06
CA GLY A 74 39.30 15.06 -0.30
C GLY A 74 39.82 13.80 -1.00
N LEU A 75 40.04 12.69 -0.29
CA LEU A 75 40.45 11.43 -0.92
C LEU A 75 39.43 10.27 -0.85
N ASN A 76 38.22 10.48 -0.30
CA ASN A 76 37.18 9.43 -0.33
C ASN A 76 35.75 10.01 -0.26
N ARG A 77 35.36 10.84 -1.24
CA ARG A 77 33.95 11.24 -1.42
C ARG A 77 33.45 10.86 -2.82
N GLN A 78 32.49 9.93 -2.85
CA GLN A 78 31.68 9.67 -4.04
C GLN A 78 30.89 10.95 -4.39
N GLY A 79 30.95 11.39 -5.66
CA GLY A 79 30.23 12.56 -6.16
C GLY A 79 30.96 13.91 -6.13
N SER A 80 32.17 13.99 -5.58
CA SER A 80 32.94 15.26 -5.60
C SER A 80 33.45 15.63 -7.00
N ARG A 81 33.80 14.64 -7.84
CA ARG A 81 34.15 14.84 -9.26
C ARG A 81 32.95 15.29 -10.10
N LEU A 82 31.75 14.79 -9.82
CA LEU A 82 30.51 15.19 -10.50
C LEU A 82 30.11 16.64 -10.16
N ALA A 83 30.21 17.04 -8.89
CA ALA A 83 29.89 18.40 -8.47
C ALA A 83 30.84 19.46 -9.05
N LEU A 84 32.08 19.07 -9.38
CA LEU A 84 33.09 19.93 -10.01
C LEU A 84 32.89 20.02 -11.54
N LEU A 85 32.42 18.93 -12.17
CA LEU A 85 32.02 18.90 -13.59
C LEU A 85 30.68 19.63 -13.86
N GLU A 86 29.79 19.73 -12.85
CA GLU A 86 28.53 20.49 -12.90
C GLU A 86 28.68 22.00 -12.62
N GLY A 87 29.90 22.53 -12.46
CA GLY A 87 30.15 23.98 -12.32
C GLY A 87 29.68 24.63 -11.02
N ARG A 88 29.30 23.86 -9.98
CA ARG A 88 28.81 24.40 -8.71
C ARG A 88 29.97 24.78 -7.77
N LYS A 89 30.44 26.03 -7.83
CA LYS A 89 31.31 26.60 -6.79
C LYS A 89 30.56 26.68 -5.45
N ARG A 90 31.05 26.01 -4.41
CA ARG A 90 30.58 26.22 -3.03
C ARG A 90 31.45 27.28 -2.34
N GLY A 91 30.88 28.46 -2.13
CA GLY A 91 31.45 29.46 -1.21
C GLY A 91 31.35 28.96 0.23
N GLY A 92 32.49 28.91 0.93
CA GLY A 92 32.54 28.56 2.34
C GLY A 92 32.00 29.69 3.21
N ARG A 93 30.72 29.62 3.58
CA ARG A 93 30.19 30.33 4.76
C ARG A 93 29.99 29.31 5.88
N LEU A 94 30.60 29.57 7.05
CA LEU A 94 30.27 28.81 8.26
C LEU A 94 28.78 29.01 8.57
N GLY A 95 28.06 27.91 8.79
CA GLY A 95 26.64 27.96 9.13
C GLY A 95 26.43 28.41 10.59
N ARG A 96 25.18 28.77 10.91
CA ARG A 96 24.77 29.25 12.24
C ARG A 96 25.07 28.24 13.35
N ASN A 97 25.02 26.94 13.04
CA ASN A 97 25.23 25.87 14.01
C ASN A 97 26.72 25.70 14.33
N GLU A 98 27.59 25.82 13.33
CA GLU A 98 29.04 25.81 13.48
C GLU A 98 29.49 26.97 14.37
N VAL A 99 28.95 28.18 14.14
CA VAL A 99 29.24 29.36 14.97
C VAL A 99 28.77 29.17 16.42
N LEU A 100 27.57 28.62 16.65
CA LEU A 100 27.06 28.37 18.00
C LEU A 100 27.90 27.33 18.75
N SER A 101 28.30 26.24 18.08
CA SER A 101 29.16 25.22 18.70
C SER A 101 30.53 25.76 19.10
N LEU A 102 31.07 26.70 18.32
CA LEU A 102 32.36 27.32 18.58
C LEU A 102 32.28 28.30 19.76
N LEU A 103 31.18 29.05 19.87
CA LEU A 103 30.87 29.87 21.05
C LEU A 103 30.76 29.04 22.34
N ILE A 104 30.07 27.90 22.28
CA ILE A 104 29.93 27.00 23.43
C ILE A 104 31.29 26.41 23.85
N ALA A 105 32.15 26.06 22.90
CA ALA A 105 33.50 25.60 23.20
C ALA A 105 34.32 26.69 23.94
N VAL A 106 34.28 27.94 23.46
CA VAL A 106 34.99 29.07 24.09
C VAL A 106 34.46 29.35 25.51
N ILE A 107 33.15 29.37 25.70
CA ILE A 107 32.53 29.57 27.03
C ILE A 107 32.91 28.43 27.97
N SER A 108 32.90 27.19 27.48
CA SER A 108 33.26 26.00 28.27
C SER A 108 34.74 26.02 28.68
N TYR A 109 35.63 26.52 27.83
CA TYR A 109 37.06 26.69 28.16
C TYR A 109 37.28 27.64 29.34
N VAL A 110 36.60 28.79 29.33
CA VAL A 110 36.68 29.79 30.42
C VAL A 110 36.06 29.24 31.71
N GLY A 111 34.99 28.45 31.61
CA GLY A 111 34.37 27.79 32.76
C GLY A 111 35.27 26.72 33.39
N MET A 112 35.85 25.84 32.56
CA MET A 112 36.68 24.73 33.02
C MET A 112 38.01 25.19 33.64
N THR A 113 38.66 26.20 33.07
CA THR A 113 39.88 26.80 33.65
C THR A 113 39.62 27.37 35.04
N LYS A 114 38.45 27.98 35.30
CA LYS A 114 38.10 28.44 36.66
C LYS A 114 37.91 27.28 37.65
N VAL A 115 37.21 26.22 37.24
CA VAL A 115 36.92 25.07 38.11
C VAL A 115 38.18 24.26 38.41
N LEU A 116 39.00 23.96 37.40
CA LEU A 116 40.27 23.23 37.57
C LEU A 116 41.25 24.02 38.45
N ARG A 117 41.30 25.34 38.29
CA ARG A 117 42.17 26.19 39.12
C ARG A 117 41.74 26.27 40.58
N GLN A 118 40.43 26.16 40.85
CA GLN A 118 39.89 26.22 42.21
C GLN A 118 40.01 24.88 42.96
N SER A 119 39.89 23.75 42.26
CA SER A 119 39.85 22.41 42.88
C SER A 119 41.18 21.64 42.80
N PHE A 120 41.94 21.76 41.71
CA PHE A 120 43.12 20.93 41.46
C PHE A 120 44.44 21.70 41.67
N VAL A 121 44.50 22.95 41.19
CA VAL A 121 45.74 23.75 41.20
C VAL A 121 46.15 24.18 42.62
N THR A 122 45.20 24.47 43.50
CA THR A 122 45.46 24.88 44.90
C THR A 122 46.03 23.76 45.77
N GLU A 123 45.67 22.50 45.52
CA GLU A 123 46.19 21.34 46.25
C GLU A 123 47.51 20.79 45.66
N VAL A 124 47.72 20.94 44.34
CA VAL A 124 48.88 20.37 43.61
C VAL A 124 50.04 21.37 43.45
N ALA A 125 49.77 22.69 43.52
CA ALA A 125 50.76 23.77 43.39
C ALA A 125 52.07 23.58 44.15
N PRO A 126 52.08 23.12 45.42
CA PRO A 126 53.33 22.99 46.17
C PRO A 126 54.23 21.84 45.72
N LEU A 127 53.72 20.85 44.95
CA LEU A 127 54.43 19.59 44.65
C LEU A 127 55.18 19.56 43.31
N VAL A 128 54.76 20.33 42.29
CA VAL A 128 55.25 20.13 40.89
C VAL A 128 55.64 21.44 40.18
N GLY A 129 55.56 22.59 40.87
CA GLY A 129 55.95 23.90 40.34
C GLY A 129 54.89 24.55 39.44
N GLU A 130 54.75 25.88 39.53
CA GLU A 130 53.65 26.63 38.88
C GLU A 130 53.61 26.51 37.35
N ASN A 131 54.78 26.41 36.70
CA ASN A 131 54.86 26.36 35.24
C ASN A 131 54.30 25.05 34.66
N PHE A 132 54.51 23.93 35.36
CA PHE A 132 54.01 22.63 34.94
C PHE A 132 52.49 22.54 35.10
N ILE A 133 51.96 23.13 36.16
CA ILE A 133 50.53 23.13 36.46
C ILE A 133 49.74 24.02 35.50
N ARG A 134 50.32 25.15 35.05
CA ARG A 134 49.74 25.96 33.97
C ARG A 134 49.58 25.17 32.67
N TRP A 135 50.54 24.30 32.34
CA TRP A 135 50.45 23.45 31.14
C TRP A 135 49.32 22.41 31.25
N ILE A 136 49.18 21.79 32.42
CA ILE A 136 48.10 20.82 32.69
C ILE A 136 46.74 21.51 32.61
N ASP A 137 46.57 22.68 33.25
CA ASP A 137 45.33 23.45 33.25
C ASP A 137 44.88 23.81 31.82
N VAL A 138 45.81 24.35 31.01
CA VAL A 138 45.51 24.74 29.62
C VAL A 138 45.12 23.53 28.77
N THR A 139 45.81 22.40 28.94
CA THR A 139 45.64 21.21 28.10
C THR A 139 44.36 20.45 28.44
N VAL A 140 44.07 20.24 29.74
CA VAL A 140 42.86 19.56 30.20
C VAL A 140 41.62 20.41 29.92
N SER A 141 41.67 21.72 30.22
CA SER A 141 40.56 22.64 29.92
C SER A 141 40.29 22.74 28.42
N GLY A 142 41.35 22.77 27.59
CA GLY A 142 41.23 22.79 26.13
C GLY A 142 40.55 21.54 25.57
N ASN A 143 40.96 20.36 26.05
CA ASN A 143 40.38 19.08 25.64
C ASN A 143 38.88 18.97 25.98
N LEU A 144 38.50 19.35 27.21
CA LEU A 144 37.10 19.34 27.66
C LEU A 144 36.22 20.36 26.92
N ALA A 145 36.78 21.53 26.59
CA ALA A 145 36.09 22.57 25.83
C ALA A 145 35.75 22.12 24.39
N VAL A 146 36.70 21.50 23.70
CA VAL A 146 36.49 20.94 22.35
C VAL A 146 35.43 19.84 22.38
N PHE A 147 35.46 18.99 23.41
CA PHE A 147 34.47 17.94 23.60
C PHE A 147 33.04 18.49 23.78
N CYS A 148 32.88 19.54 24.60
CA CYS A 148 31.59 20.22 24.78
C CYS A 148 31.08 20.86 23.46
N GLY A 149 31.99 21.47 22.67
CA GLY A 149 31.66 22.02 21.37
C GLY A 149 31.18 20.96 20.37
N ILE A 150 31.83 19.80 20.33
CA ILE A 150 31.45 18.67 19.45
C ILE A 150 30.09 18.09 19.85
N ILE A 151 29.83 17.94 21.16
CA ILE A 151 28.51 17.50 21.65
C ILE A 151 27.43 18.48 21.22
N ALA A 152 27.65 19.79 21.43
CA ALA A 152 26.69 20.81 21.03
C ALA A 152 26.44 20.80 19.51
N TYR A 153 27.48 20.61 18.70
CA TYR A 153 27.37 20.47 17.25
C TYR A 153 26.48 19.28 16.85
N MET A 154 26.67 18.11 17.48
CA MET A 154 25.83 16.93 17.24
C MET A 154 24.38 17.15 17.70
N LEU A 155 24.18 17.84 18.82
CA LEU A 155 22.87 18.14 19.39
C LEU A 155 22.06 19.10 18.50
N PHE A 156 22.70 20.17 17.99
CA PHE A 156 22.07 21.06 17.01
C PHE A 156 21.81 20.37 15.67
N GLY A 157 22.66 19.42 15.27
CA GLY A 157 22.43 18.56 14.11
C GLY A 157 21.17 17.68 14.26
N LEU A 158 20.94 17.12 15.46
CA LEU A 158 19.73 16.36 15.79
C LEU A 158 18.48 17.23 15.85
N LEU A 159 18.57 18.42 16.46
CA LEU A 159 17.46 19.37 16.55
C LEU A 159 17.02 19.90 15.18
N LYS A 160 17.91 19.97 14.19
CA LYS A 160 17.56 20.34 12.81
C LYS A 160 16.57 19.37 12.16
N ASN A 161 16.57 18.10 12.56
CA ASN A 161 15.62 17.09 12.10
C ASN A 161 14.30 17.11 12.89
N ILE A 162 14.26 17.82 14.02
CA ILE A 162 13.04 18.09 14.77
C ILE A 162 12.46 19.38 14.18
N ARG A 163 11.75 19.25 13.05
CA ARG A 163 10.79 20.28 12.66
C ARG A 163 9.72 20.33 13.75
N PHE A 164 9.78 21.33 14.63
CA PHE A 164 8.56 21.86 15.23
C PHE A 164 7.71 22.32 14.05
N SER A 165 6.77 21.48 13.62
CA SER A 165 5.71 21.88 12.70
C SER A 165 4.97 23.03 13.38
N ALA A 166 5.30 24.24 12.98
CA ALA A 166 4.53 25.41 13.34
C ALA A 166 3.10 25.16 12.84
N LEU A 167 2.13 25.39 13.72
CA LEU A 167 0.71 25.02 13.61
C LEU A 167 -0.06 25.49 12.36
N ASN A 168 0.59 26.10 11.36
CA ASN A 168 -0.05 26.69 10.18
C ASN A 168 0.38 26.12 8.80
N GLU A 169 1.37 25.24 8.68
CA GLU A 169 1.79 24.72 7.35
C GLU A 169 0.76 23.79 6.67
N HIS A 170 -0.19 23.24 7.44
CA HIS A 170 -1.15 22.22 7.00
C HIS A 170 -2.48 22.77 6.45
N LYS A 171 -2.64 24.10 6.39
CA LYS A 171 -3.87 24.75 5.92
C LYS A 171 -3.63 25.50 4.61
N LEU A 172 -4.61 25.39 3.72
CA LEU A 172 -4.75 26.20 2.52
C LEU A 172 -5.49 27.50 2.87
N GLU A 173 -5.35 28.50 2.01
CA GLU A 173 -6.26 29.64 2.00
C GLU A 173 -7.69 29.14 1.71
N LYS A 174 -8.68 29.77 2.33
CA LYS A 174 -10.07 29.39 2.08
C LYS A 174 -10.43 29.73 0.62
N PRO A 175 -11.21 28.88 -0.06
CA PRO A 175 -11.67 29.23 -1.40
C PRO A 175 -12.60 30.44 -1.30
N GLU A 176 -12.35 31.44 -2.14
CA GLU A 176 -13.34 32.48 -2.42
C GLU A 176 -14.40 31.84 -3.34
N ILE A 177 -15.63 31.71 -2.83
CA ILE A 177 -16.73 31.05 -3.53
C ILE A 177 -17.74 32.12 -3.93
N GLU A 178 -17.96 32.29 -5.23
CA GLU A 178 -19.03 33.11 -5.74
C GLU A 178 -20.35 32.34 -5.76
N ARG A 179 -21.47 33.07 -5.74
CA ARG A 179 -22.80 32.46 -5.69
C ARG A 179 -23.08 31.62 -6.94
N GLY A 180 -23.29 30.32 -6.75
CA GLY A 180 -23.53 29.38 -7.84
C GLY A 180 -22.26 28.69 -8.38
N GLU A 181 -21.11 28.92 -7.76
CA GLU A 181 -19.91 28.09 -7.98
C GLU A 181 -19.96 26.82 -7.14
N LEU A 182 -19.44 25.73 -7.69
CA LEU A 182 -19.24 24.46 -7.00
C LEU A 182 -17.74 24.17 -6.89
N VAL A 183 -17.24 23.97 -5.67
CA VAL A 183 -15.87 23.55 -5.42
C VAL A 183 -15.78 22.04 -5.56
N LEU A 184 -14.97 21.57 -6.52
CA LEU A 184 -14.75 20.14 -6.77
C LEU A 184 -13.67 19.56 -5.83
N GLY A 185 -12.66 20.37 -5.49
CA GLY A 185 -11.52 19.93 -4.67
C GLY A 185 -10.32 20.85 -4.85
N THR A 186 -9.12 20.29 -4.67
CA THR A 186 -7.86 20.97 -4.98
C THR A 186 -7.06 20.22 -6.04
N THR A 187 -6.13 20.89 -6.71
CA THR A 187 -5.22 20.27 -7.69
C THR A 187 -3.77 20.58 -7.34
N PRO A 188 -2.82 19.62 -7.50
CA PRO A 188 -1.39 19.90 -7.43
C PRO A 188 -0.85 20.63 -8.68
N GLY A 189 -1.70 20.93 -9.67
CA GLY A 189 -1.33 21.49 -10.96
C GLY A 189 -1.69 20.56 -12.13
N ASN A 190 -1.18 20.89 -13.31
CA ASN A 190 -1.33 20.06 -14.51
C ASN A 190 -0.54 18.75 -14.36
N ILE A 191 -0.97 17.73 -15.09
CA ILE A 191 -0.31 16.42 -15.10
C ILE A 191 1.14 16.63 -15.60
N GLY A 192 2.12 16.06 -14.88
CA GLY A 192 3.55 16.24 -15.15
C GLY A 192 4.22 17.44 -14.46
N GLN A 193 3.46 18.43 -13.97
CA GLN A 193 3.97 19.57 -13.19
C GLN A 193 3.42 19.53 -11.76
N GLU A 194 4.03 18.73 -10.89
CA GLU A 194 3.72 18.76 -9.45
C GLU A 194 4.22 20.08 -8.84
N ASN A 195 3.32 21.07 -8.71
CA ASN A 195 3.58 22.28 -7.94
C ASN A 195 3.55 21.95 -6.45
N LYS A 196 4.37 22.66 -5.67
CA LYS A 196 4.38 22.50 -4.20
C LYS A 196 3.10 23.02 -3.52
N ASP A 197 2.33 23.85 -4.22
CA ASP A 197 1.15 24.53 -3.68
C ASP A 197 -0.13 24.02 -4.36
N GLU A 198 -1.07 23.50 -3.56
CA GLU A 198 -2.38 23.04 -4.03
C GLU A 198 -3.28 24.25 -4.35
N SER A 199 -3.93 24.27 -5.52
CA SER A 199 -4.90 25.31 -5.89
C SER A 199 -6.34 24.77 -5.88
N TRP A 200 -7.33 25.64 -5.67
CA TRP A 200 -8.74 25.25 -5.67
C TRP A 200 -9.27 25.04 -7.07
N VAL A 201 -10.02 23.96 -7.26
CA VAL A 201 -10.74 23.67 -8.51
C VAL A 201 -12.22 23.97 -8.28
N LYS A 202 -12.74 24.94 -9.04
CA LYS A 202 -14.13 25.40 -8.99
C LYS A 202 -14.74 25.32 -10.37
N ILE A 203 -16.04 25.04 -10.43
CA ILE A 203 -16.83 25.18 -11.66
C ILE A 203 -17.98 26.16 -11.41
N PRO A 204 -18.27 27.08 -12.34
CA PRO A 204 -19.43 27.94 -12.22
C PRO A 204 -20.71 27.16 -12.54
N GLY A 205 -21.88 27.77 -12.29
CA GLY A 205 -23.18 27.15 -12.56
C GLY A 205 -23.31 26.61 -13.99
N ARG A 206 -22.73 27.26 -15.01
CA ARG A 206 -22.70 26.74 -16.39
C ARG A 206 -21.97 25.41 -16.51
N GLY A 207 -20.87 25.23 -15.78
CA GLY A 207 -20.14 23.96 -15.70
C GLY A 207 -20.96 22.88 -14.99
N LEU A 208 -21.65 23.24 -13.90
CA LEU A 208 -22.55 22.34 -13.16
C LEU A 208 -23.71 21.83 -14.03
N ASN A 209 -24.31 22.71 -14.83
CA ASN A 209 -25.41 22.38 -15.75
C ASN A 209 -24.96 21.47 -16.91
N GLY A 210 -23.65 21.35 -17.13
CA GLY A 210 -23.06 20.39 -18.07
C GLY A 210 -23.06 18.96 -17.55
N GLY A 211 -23.49 18.72 -16.30
CA GLY A 211 -23.53 17.41 -15.67
C GLY A 211 -22.16 16.93 -15.17
N ILE A 212 -22.19 16.22 -14.04
CA ILE A 212 -21.02 15.63 -13.39
C ILE A 212 -21.19 14.11 -13.35
N PHE A 213 -20.32 13.40 -14.06
CA PHE A 213 -20.21 11.95 -14.01
C PHE A 213 -19.03 11.55 -13.13
N ILE A 214 -19.29 10.71 -12.12
CA ILE A 214 -18.27 10.20 -11.19
C ILE A 214 -18.14 8.69 -11.36
N SER A 215 -16.93 8.18 -11.51
CA SER A 215 -16.61 6.75 -11.56
C SER A 215 -15.55 6.40 -10.53
N GLY A 216 -15.61 5.22 -9.93
CA GLY A 216 -14.58 4.75 -9.00
C GLY A 216 -14.97 3.49 -8.25
N SER A 217 -13.99 2.64 -7.97
CA SER A 217 -14.16 1.43 -7.19
C SER A 217 -14.66 1.72 -5.77
N VAL A 218 -15.25 0.72 -5.13
CA VAL A 218 -15.68 0.79 -3.73
C VAL A 218 -14.49 1.20 -2.85
N GLY A 219 -14.70 2.16 -1.93
CA GLY A 219 -13.66 2.65 -1.03
C GLY A 219 -12.70 3.69 -1.63
N SER A 220 -12.87 4.09 -2.90
CA SER A 220 -12.07 5.15 -3.54
C SER A 220 -12.34 6.56 -3.01
N GLY A 221 -13.49 6.76 -2.35
CA GLY A 221 -13.92 8.05 -1.80
C GLY A 221 -15.00 8.77 -2.62
N LYS A 222 -15.60 8.13 -3.65
CA LYS A 222 -16.68 8.68 -4.50
C LYS A 222 -17.73 9.45 -3.71
N THR A 223 -18.52 8.79 -2.87
CA THR A 223 -19.67 9.40 -2.18
C THR A 223 -19.26 10.50 -1.19
N GLN A 224 -18.19 10.27 -0.42
CA GLN A 224 -17.72 11.20 0.63
C GLN A 224 -16.99 12.42 0.07
N GLY A 225 -16.22 12.26 -1.02
CA GLY A 225 -15.41 13.31 -1.63
C GLY A 225 -16.16 14.11 -2.71
N THR A 226 -17.22 13.54 -3.30
CA THR A 226 -18.03 14.20 -4.35
C THR A 226 -19.48 14.38 -3.90
N ILE A 227 -20.35 13.37 -4.02
CA ILE A 227 -21.81 13.49 -3.89
C ILE A 227 -22.24 14.26 -2.62
N LEU A 228 -21.83 13.80 -1.43
CA LEU A 228 -22.24 14.42 -0.16
C LEU A 228 -21.70 15.84 -0.03
N ARG A 229 -20.47 16.05 -0.50
CA ARG A 229 -19.82 17.36 -0.46
C ARG A 229 -20.49 18.33 -1.43
N TYR A 230 -20.86 17.88 -2.63
CA TYR A 230 -21.52 18.71 -3.63
C TYR A 230 -22.96 19.01 -3.21
N LEU A 231 -23.69 18.02 -2.67
CA LEU A 231 -25.00 18.24 -2.05
C LEU A 231 -24.92 19.30 -0.95
N SER A 232 -23.92 19.23 -0.07
CA SER A 232 -23.78 20.23 1.00
C SER A 232 -23.60 21.66 0.46
N GLN A 233 -22.83 21.83 -0.62
CA GLN A 233 -22.63 23.13 -1.27
C GLN A 233 -23.88 23.63 -1.98
N ILE A 234 -24.62 22.74 -2.66
CA ILE A 234 -25.89 23.10 -3.33
C ILE A 234 -26.92 23.60 -2.31
N LEU A 235 -26.94 23.00 -1.10
CA LEU A 235 -27.87 23.36 -0.03
C LEU A 235 -27.46 24.65 0.72
N GLU A 236 -26.22 25.13 0.57
CA GLU A 236 -25.79 26.43 1.14
C GLU A 236 -26.59 27.61 0.56
N ALA A 237 -27.27 27.42 -0.58
CA ALA A 237 -28.21 28.40 -1.14
C ALA A 237 -29.52 28.59 -0.32
N GLY A 238 -29.77 27.77 0.71
CA GLY A 238 -30.93 27.91 1.61
C GLY A 238 -32.27 27.81 0.88
N GLU A 239 -33.15 28.80 1.04
CA GLU A 239 -34.46 28.86 0.34
C GLU A 239 -34.35 28.89 -1.19
N LEU A 240 -33.19 29.27 -1.70
CA LEU A 240 -32.91 29.28 -3.14
C LEU A 240 -32.33 27.95 -3.62
N ALA A 241 -32.12 26.98 -2.72
CA ALA A 241 -31.69 25.64 -3.08
C ALA A 241 -32.70 25.00 -4.05
N PRO A 242 -32.21 24.22 -5.03
CA PRO A 242 -33.04 23.62 -6.06
C PRO A 242 -34.04 22.60 -5.49
N ALA A 243 -35.05 22.24 -6.29
CA ALA A 243 -35.74 20.96 -6.08
C ALA A 243 -34.74 19.83 -6.33
N ILE A 244 -34.72 18.80 -5.48
CA ILE A 244 -33.70 17.74 -5.57
C ILE A 244 -34.40 16.39 -5.61
N LEU A 245 -34.05 15.55 -6.59
CA LEU A 245 -34.27 14.12 -6.51
C LEU A 245 -32.95 13.44 -6.12
N ALA A 246 -32.97 12.74 -4.97
CA ALA A 246 -31.86 11.94 -4.48
C ALA A 246 -32.24 10.45 -4.50
N VAL A 247 -31.48 9.65 -5.25
CA VAL A 247 -31.74 8.20 -5.43
C VAL A 247 -30.53 7.41 -4.94
N ASP A 248 -30.79 6.38 -4.13
CA ASP A 248 -29.75 5.52 -3.54
C ASP A 248 -30.27 4.08 -3.34
N PRO A 249 -30.16 3.24 -4.37
CA PRO A 249 -30.65 1.86 -4.29
C PRO A 249 -29.96 1.00 -3.20
N LYS A 250 -28.78 1.41 -2.70
CA LYS A 250 -27.98 0.66 -1.70
C LYS A 250 -27.97 1.27 -0.30
N ARG A 251 -28.67 2.40 -0.10
CA ARG A 251 -28.89 3.07 1.20
C ARG A 251 -27.61 3.53 1.93
N THR A 252 -26.52 3.75 1.21
CA THR A 252 -25.24 4.21 1.78
C THR A 252 -25.14 5.73 1.87
N PHE A 253 -25.90 6.46 1.07
CA PHE A 253 -25.87 7.91 0.87
C PHE A 253 -27.03 8.64 1.55
N LEU A 254 -28.27 8.13 1.44
CA LEU A 254 -29.46 8.92 1.82
C LEU A 254 -29.56 9.28 3.30
N ARG A 255 -29.07 8.43 4.21
CA ARG A 255 -29.08 8.72 5.65
C ARG A 255 -28.21 9.95 5.95
N GLU A 256 -27.04 10.04 5.34
CA GLU A 256 -26.13 11.17 5.50
C GLU A 256 -26.66 12.42 4.77
N ALA A 257 -27.22 12.24 3.57
CA ALA A 257 -27.90 13.31 2.83
C ALA A 257 -29.03 13.96 3.65
N GLU A 258 -29.90 13.15 4.26
CA GLU A 258 -30.99 13.62 5.11
C GLU A 258 -30.47 14.44 6.31
N ALA A 259 -29.35 14.00 6.92
CA ALA A 259 -28.69 14.73 8.00
C ALA A 259 -28.02 16.04 7.52
N ILE A 260 -27.57 16.13 6.27
CA ILE A 260 -27.06 17.37 5.68
C ILE A 260 -28.22 18.34 5.43
N ILE A 261 -29.31 17.88 4.82
CA ILE A 261 -30.49 18.71 4.51
C ILE A 261 -31.09 19.30 5.78
N LYS A 262 -31.24 18.49 6.85
CA LYS A 262 -31.72 18.96 8.15
C LYS A 262 -30.79 20.00 8.78
N ARG A 263 -29.47 19.82 8.68
CA ARG A 263 -28.49 20.82 9.17
C ARG A 263 -28.52 22.13 8.37
N ALA A 264 -28.90 22.08 7.10
CA ALA A 264 -29.11 23.27 6.27
C ALA A 264 -30.44 23.99 6.56
N GLY A 265 -31.27 23.49 7.48
CA GLY A 265 -32.56 24.08 7.84
C GLY A 265 -33.72 23.74 6.89
N LEU A 266 -33.50 22.87 5.90
CA LEU A 266 -34.48 22.54 4.85
C LEU A 266 -35.22 21.21 5.11
N GLY A 267 -35.36 20.83 6.38
CA GLY A 267 -35.93 19.53 6.77
C GLY A 267 -37.41 19.35 6.44
N ASP A 268 -38.15 20.46 6.39
CA ASP A 268 -39.57 20.58 6.02
C ASP A 268 -39.83 20.43 4.51
N ARG A 269 -38.78 20.58 3.69
CA ARG A 269 -38.80 20.33 2.25
C ARG A 269 -38.63 18.85 1.89
N ILE A 270 -38.27 18.00 2.85
CA ILE A 270 -38.03 16.57 2.60
C ILE A 270 -39.34 15.84 2.34
N VAL A 271 -39.42 15.16 1.19
CA VAL A 271 -40.45 14.18 0.86
C VAL A 271 -39.74 12.84 0.69
N LYS A 272 -40.01 11.89 1.58
CA LYS A 272 -39.28 10.62 1.62
C LYS A 272 -40.16 9.45 1.20
N ILE A 273 -39.94 8.93 -0.01
CA ILE A 273 -40.58 7.71 -0.49
C ILE A 273 -39.84 6.52 0.12
N SER A 274 -40.53 5.73 0.94
CA SER A 274 -39.97 4.49 1.50
C SER A 274 -41.07 3.48 1.76
N LEU A 275 -40.74 2.19 1.76
CA LEU A 275 -41.72 1.11 1.95
C LEU A 275 -42.46 1.18 3.30
N LYS A 276 -41.87 1.82 4.31
CA LYS A 276 -42.49 2.05 5.64
C LYS A 276 -42.93 3.51 5.86
N GLY A 277 -42.80 4.36 4.85
CA GLY A 277 -43.08 5.78 4.93
C GLY A 277 -44.56 6.11 4.81
N SER A 278 -44.88 7.38 5.05
CA SER A 278 -46.22 7.95 4.89
C SER A 278 -46.49 8.47 3.48
N HIS A 279 -45.45 8.62 2.66
CA HIS A 279 -45.58 9.16 1.31
C HIS A 279 -45.84 8.03 0.30
N SER A 280 -46.88 8.22 -0.51
CA SER A 280 -47.29 7.40 -1.64
C SER A 280 -47.29 8.22 -2.93
N PHE A 281 -47.03 7.54 -4.05
CA PHE A 281 -46.97 8.11 -5.38
C PHE A 281 -47.52 7.09 -6.38
N ASN A 282 -48.46 7.47 -7.23
CA ASN A 282 -48.96 6.58 -8.27
C ASN A 282 -48.27 6.89 -9.61
N PRO A 283 -47.39 6.02 -10.10
CA PRO A 283 -46.57 6.31 -11.27
C PRO A 283 -47.29 6.06 -12.60
N VAL A 284 -48.44 5.38 -12.61
CA VAL A 284 -49.22 5.19 -13.86
C VAL A 284 -50.40 6.14 -13.96
N TYR A 285 -50.53 7.10 -13.05
CA TYR A 285 -51.61 8.06 -13.05
C TYR A 285 -51.11 9.48 -13.32
N VAL A 286 -51.70 10.11 -14.33
CA VAL A 286 -51.60 11.54 -14.62
C VAL A 286 -52.99 12.07 -14.94
N LYS A 287 -53.27 13.32 -14.57
CA LYS A 287 -54.54 13.96 -14.97
C LYS A 287 -54.59 14.09 -16.49
N ASN A 288 -55.76 13.80 -17.06
CA ASN A 288 -56.03 13.86 -18.50
C ASN A 288 -55.02 13.01 -19.30
N ALA A 289 -54.80 11.76 -18.89
CA ALA A 289 -53.81 10.88 -19.52
C ALA A 289 -54.02 10.69 -21.04
N LEU A 290 -55.26 10.80 -21.52
CA LEU A 290 -55.62 10.65 -22.94
C LEU A 290 -55.39 11.91 -23.79
N GLN A 291 -54.94 13.01 -23.19
CA GLN A 291 -54.61 14.29 -23.85
C GLN A 291 -53.10 14.48 -23.92
N ASP A 292 -52.62 15.27 -24.88
CA ASP A 292 -51.20 15.61 -25.09
C ASP A 292 -50.30 14.37 -25.19
N SER A 293 -50.84 13.23 -25.65
CA SER A 293 -50.14 11.93 -25.70
C SER A 293 -49.56 11.44 -24.35
N ARG A 294 -50.03 11.92 -23.20
CA ARG A 294 -49.43 11.58 -21.89
C ARG A 294 -49.46 10.08 -21.56
N PHE A 295 -50.48 9.35 -21.98
CA PHE A 295 -50.54 7.89 -21.79
C PHE A 295 -49.46 7.15 -22.58
N VAL A 296 -48.98 7.71 -23.69
CA VAL A 296 -47.86 7.18 -24.48
C VAL A 296 -46.56 7.36 -23.70
N ASP A 297 -46.35 8.55 -23.11
CA ASP A 297 -45.19 8.80 -22.24
C ASP A 297 -45.19 7.85 -21.04
N LEU A 298 -46.35 7.63 -20.40
CA LEU A 298 -46.49 6.67 -19.32
C LEU A 298 -46.15 5.23 -19.78
N ALA A 299 -46.59 4.83 -20.97
CA ALA A 299 -46.28 3.52 -21.53
C ALA A 299 -44.77 3.34 -21.75
N GLU A 300 -44.11 4.36 -22.30
CA GLU A 300 -42.66 4.37 -22.49
C GLU A 300 -41.89 4.36 -21.16
N MET A 301 -42.38 5.07 -20.14
CA MET A 301 -41.77 5.00 -18.80
C MET A 301 -41.91 3.61 -18.18
N VAL A 302 -43.08 2.96 -18.30
CA VAL A 302 -43.28 1.57 -17.85
C VAL A 302 -42.34 0.64 -18.60
N ARG A 303 -42.21 0.80 -19.92
CA ARG A 303 -41.30 0.01 -20.75
C ARG A 303 -39.84 0.19 -20.32
N SER A 304 -39.36 1.43 -20.17
CA SER A 304 -37.99 1.74 -19.76
C SER A 304 -37.67 1.19 -18.36
N ALA A 305 -38.60 1.29 -17.41
CA ALA A 305 -38.45 0.68 -16.08
C ALA A 305 -38.46 -0.86 -16.14
N ALA A 306 -39.29 -1.46 -17.01
CA ALA A 306 -39.33 -2.91 -17.21
C ALA A 306 -38.02 -3.45 -17.82
N VAL A 307 -37.47 -2.79 -18.85
CA VAL A 307 -36.20 -3.17 -19.48
C VAL A 307 -35.03 -3.08 -18.49
N ASN A 308 -34.95 -2.02 -17.69
CA ASN A 308 -33.92 -1.88 -16.66
C ASN A 308 -34.03 -2.97 -15.58
N PHE A 309 -35.26 -3.38 -15.22
CA PHE A 309 -35.50 -4.44 -14.23
C PHE A 309 -35.18 -5.85 -14.76
N MET A 310 -35.70 -6.20 -15.94
CA MET A 310 -35.57 -7.55 -16.52
C MET A 310 -34.17 -7.81 -17.07
N GLY A 311 -33.44 -6.75 -17.45
CA GLY A 311 -32.24 -6.85 -18.26
C GLY A 311 -32.57 -7.19 -19.71
N LYS A 312 -31.64 -6.93 -20.64
CA LYS A 312 -31.80 -7.36 -22.04
C LYS A 312 -31.60 -8.87 -22.12
N SER A 313 -32.69 -9.64 -22.18
CA SER A 313 -32.64 -11.11 -22.25
C SER A 313 -33.27 -11.72 -23.50
N SER A 314 -33.81 -10.92 -24.44
CA SER A 314 -34.38 -11.45 -25.69
C SER A 314 -33.60 -10.99 -26.92
N ASP A 315 -33.10 -11.94 -27.71
CA ASP A 315 -32.50 -11.70 -29.03
C ASP A 315 -33.50 -11.12 -30.06
N SER A 316 -34.81 -11.14 -29.77
CA SER A 316 -35.86 -10.64 -30.65
C SER A 316 -36.53 -9.38 -30.10
N PRO A 317 -36.45 -8.23 -30.82
CA PRO A 317 -37.18 -7.00 -30.50
C PRO A 317 -38.71 -7.15 -30.45
N PHE A 318 -39.25 -8.22 -31.03
CA PHE A 318 -40.69 -8.46 -31.12
C PHE A 318 -41.41 -8.44 -29.77
N TRP A 319 -40.84 -9.11 -28.75
CA TRP A 319 -41.50 -9.24 -27.44
C TRP A 319 -41.55 -7.92 -26.68
N ASP A 320 -40.49 -7.11 -26.74
CA ASP A 320 -40.45 -5.78 -26.13
C ASP A 320 -41.44 -4.83 -26.79
N VAL A 321 -41.45 -4.78 -28.13
CA VAL A 321 -42.38 -3.93 -28.90
C VAL A 321 -43.84 -4.34 -28.67
N SER A 322 -44.14 -5.64 -28.75
CA SER A 322 -45.50 -6.14 -28.56
C SER A 322 -46.00 -5.94 -27.13
N SER A 323 -45.13 -6.12 -26.13
CA SER A 323 -45.43 -5.83 -24.73
C SER A 323 -45.72 -4.33 -24.53
N SER A 324 -44.91 -3.45 -25.15
CA SER A 324 -45.14 -2.00 -25.12
C SER A 324 -46.51 -1.63 -25.71
N HIS A 325 -46.87 -2.19 -26.86
CA HIS A 325 -48.17 -1.95 -27.49
C HIS A 325 -49.34 -2.38 -26.59
N LEU A 326 -49.23 -3.55 -25.95
CA LEU A 326 -50.25 -4.03 -25.03
C LEU A 326 -50.37 -3.09 -23.82
N VAL A 327 -49.25 -2.71 -23.19
CA VAL A 327 -49.23 -1.78 -22.05
C VAL A 327 -49.83 -0.43 -22.43
N ARG A 328 -49.46 0.14 -23.58
CA ARG A 328 -49.97 1.43 -24.08
C ARG A 328 -51.49 1.42 -24.23
N ASN A 329 -52.04 0.41 -24.92
CA ASN A 329 -53.47 0.31 -25.15
C ASN A 329 -54.24 -0.02 -23.86
N THR A 330 -53.63 -0.76 -22.95
CA THR A 330 -54.23 -1.04 -21.64
C THR A 330 -54.25 0.20 -20.73
N LEU A 331 -53.23 1.06 -20.81
CA LEU A 331 -53.23 2.36 -20.13
C LEU A 331 -54.34 3.27 -20.65
N ALA A 332 -54.51 3.35 -21.97
CA ALA A 332 -55.61 4.10 -22.58
C ALA A 332 -56.99 3.56 -22.13
N TYR A 333 -57.13 2.23 -22.08
CA TYR A 333 -58.32 1.58 -21.53
C TYR A 333 -58.59 1.97 -20.08
N CYS A 334 -57.56 1.90 -19.21
CA CYS A 334 -57.71 2.22 -17.79
C CYS A 334 -58.06 3.70 -17.58
N ALA A 335 -57.48 4.60 -18.37
CA ALA A 335 -57.78 6.02 -18.34
C ALA A 335 -59.24 6.30 -18.75
N ALA A 336 -59.72 5.65 -19.82
CA ALA A 336 -61.09 5.82 -20.31
C ALA A 336 -62.14 5.26 -19.35
N LYS A 337 -61.93 4.04 -18.83
CA LYS A 337 -62.93 3.32 -18.02
C LYS A 337 -62.94 3.71 -16.55
N HIS A 338 -61.77 3.91 -15.94
CA HIS A 338 -61.66 4.10 -14.49
C HIS A 338 -61.35 5.55 -14.10
N GLY A 339 -60.76 6.34 -14.98
CA GLY A 339 -60.28 7.70 -14.70
C GLY A 339 -59.06 7.72 -13.78
N TYR A 340 -59.18 7.19 -12.55
CA TYR A 340 -58.06 6.92 -11.64
C TYR A 340 -57.80 5.41 -11.58
N PHE A 341 -56.56 5.01 -11.83
CA PHE A 341 -56.13 3.62 -11.84
C PHE A 341 -54.70 3.51 -11.34
N THR A 342 -54.31 2.32 -10.93
CA THR A 342 -53.00 1.98 -10.37
C THR A 342 -52.30 0.90 -11.20
N LEU A 343 -51.05 0.57 -10.85
CA LEU A 343 -50.34 -0.55 -11.47
C LEU A 343 -51.07 -1.89 -11.25
N LEU A 344 -51.82 -2.05 -10.15
CA LEU A 344 -52.61 -3.25 -9.90
C LEU A 344 -53.80 -3.35 -10.87
N ASP A 345 -54.47 -2.23 -11.13
CA ASP A 345 -55.58 -2.17 -12.09
C ASP A 345 -55.06 -2.43 -13.52
N LEU A 346 -53.89 -1.87 -13.86
CA LEU A 346 -53.20 -2.15 -15.11
C LEU A 346 -52.88 -3.64 -15.26
N TYR A 347 -52.34 -4.27 -14.22
CA TYR A 347 -52.08 -5.72 -14.20
C TYR A 347 -53.34 -6.54 -14.45
N GLN A 348 -54.41 -6.26 -13.72
CA GLN A 348 -55.69 -6.97 -13.85
C GLN A 348 -56.25 -6.84 -15.27
N THR A 349 -56.12 -5.65 -15.85
CA THR A 349 -56.60 -5.39 -17.21
C THR A 349 -55.76 -6.12 -18.27
N ILE A 350 -54.43 -6.18 -18.12
CA ILE A 350 -53.55 -6.96 -19.01
C ILE A 350 -53.90 -8.45 -18.95
N VAL A 351 -54.12 -9.00 -17.74
CA VAL A 351 -54.51 -10.40 -17.56
C VAL A 351 -55.89 -10.68 -18.18
N ARG A 352 -56.83 -9.74 -18.05
CA ARG A 352 -58.16 -9.84 -18.67
C ARG A 352 -58.07 -9.82 -20.20
N ALA A 353 -57.23 -8.96 -20.78
CA ALA A 353 -56.98 -8.90 -22.22
C ALA A 353 -56.46 -10.24 -22.79
N SER A 354 -55.84 -11.09 -21.96
CA SER A 354 -55.42 -12.44 -22.38
C SER A 354 -56.59 -13.37 -22.74
N LYS A 355 -57.78 -13.11 -22.20
CA LYS A 355 -58.94 -14.00 -22.30
C LYS A 355 -60.11 -13.37 -23.05
N GLU A 356 -60.25 -12.05 -22.94
CA GLU A 356 -61.38 -11.28 -23.44
C GLU A 356 -60.91 -10.18 -24.38
N ASP A 357 -61.73 -9.84 -25.37
CA ASP A 357 -61.55 -8.64 -26.18
C ASP A 357 -62.11 -7.42 -25.43
N LEU A 358 -61.26 -6.43 -25.19
CA LEU A 358 -61.58 -5.22 -24.44
C LEU A 358 -62.23 -4.11 -25.31
N ALA A 359 -62.35 -4.32 -26.62
CA ALA A 359 -62.92 -3.35 -27.55
C ALA A 359 -64.38 -2.98 -27.24
N ALA A 360 -65.20 -3.96 -26.82
CA ALA A 360 -66.61 -3.74 -26.50
C ALA A 360 -66.80 -2.75 -25.34
N ASP A 361 -66.04 -2.93 -24.26
CA ASP A 361 -66.03 -2.05 -23.10
C ASP A 361 -65.65 -0.60 -23.48
N LEU A 362 -64.70 -0.41 -24.40
CA LEU A 362 -64.29 0.91 -24.85
C LEU A 362 -65.33 1.59 -25.74
N LYS A 363 -66.00 0.82 -26.61
CA LYS A 363 -67.14 1.32 -27.42
C LYS A 363 -68.26 1.81 -26.51
N GLU A 364 -68.57 1.09 -25.43
CA GLU A 364 -69.52 1.52 -24.42
C GLU A 364 -69.06 2.79 -23.68
N CYS A 365 -67.78 2.89 -23.35
CA CYS A 365 -67.22 4.10 -22.74
C CYS A 365 -67.42 5.31 -23.65
N ILE A 366 -67.11 5.23 -24.95
CA ILE A 366 -67.33 6.32 -25.91
C ILE A 366 -68.81 6.72 -25.98
N ALA A 367 -69.72 5.75 -26.00
CA ALA A 367 -71.16 6.01 -26.10
C ALA A 367 -71.73 6.73 -24.85
N ASN A 368 -71.19 6.41 -23.67
CA ASN A 368 -71.71 6.90 -22.38
C ASN A 368 -70.89 8.08 -21.81
N GLY A 369 -69.68 8.30 -22.30
CA GLY A 369 -68.72 9.27 -21.77
C GLY A 369 -68.74 10.62 -22.47
N ASN A 370 -68.33 11.66 -21.76
CA ASN A 370 -68.08 12.98 -22.34
C ASN A 370 -66.58 13.13 -22.63
N PHE A 371 -66.15 12.66 -23.81
CA PHE A 371 -64.77 12.73 -24.26
C PHE A 371 -64.59 13.82 -25.33
N THR A 372 -63.42 14.44 -25.33
CA THR A 372 -63.00 15.36 -26.40
C THR A 372 -62.72 14.60 -27.70
N GLU A 373 -62.56 15.34 -28.81
CA GLU A 373 -62.21 14.75 -30.12
C GLU A 373 -60.88 13.97 -30.06
N GLU A 374 -59.85 14.54 -29.42
CA GLU A 374 -58.56 13.88 -29.23
C GLU A 374 -58.68 12.59 -28.41
N GLU A 375 -59.41 12.65 -27.29
CA GLU A 375 -59.62 11.48 -26.42
C GLU A 375 -60.40 10.38 -27.16
N THR A 376 -61.45 10.76 -27.89
CA THR A 376 -62.25 9.83 -28.69
C THR A 376 -61.41 9.15 -29.77
N PHE A 377 -60.52 9.90 -30.44
CA PHE A 377 -59.59 9.35 -31.42
C PHE A 377 -58.61 8.36 -30.78
N ASN A 378 -58.00 8.74 -29.64
CA ASN A 378 -57.04 7.90 -28.94
C ASN A 378 -57.68 6.59 -28.42
N ILE A 379 -58.90 6.66 -27.86
CA ILE A 379 -59.67 5.47 -27.46
C ILE A 379 -60.02 4.62 -28.69
N GLY A 380 -60.41 5.26 -29.81
CA GLY A 380 -60.68 4.59 -31.08
C GLY A 380 -59.52 3.74 -31.60
N ARG A 381 -58.28 4.25 -31.47
CA ARG A 381 -57.08 3.48 -31.84
C ARG A 381 -56.85 2.26 -30.95
N SER A 382 -57.17 2.36 -29.66
CA SER A 382 -57.13 1.20 -28.76
C SER A 382 -58.22 0.17 -29.07
N ILE A 383 -59.41 0.61 -29.50
CA ILE A 383 -60.47 -0.29 -30.00
C ILE A 383 -59.96 -1.09 -31.21
N GLU A 384 -59.42 -0.40 -32.22
CA GLU A 384 -58.88 -1.07 -33.42
C GLU A 384 -57.76 -2.06 -33.06
N TYR A 385 -56.88 -1.70 -32.12
CA TYR A 385 -55.81 -2.59 -31.68
C TYR A 385 -56.36 -3.89 -31.04
N PHE A 386 -57.30 -3.78 -30.10
CA PHE A 386 -57.84 -4.97 -29.43
C PHE A 386 -58.67 -5.84 -30.39
N GLU A 387 -59.48 -5.22 -31.25
CA GLU A 387 -60.42 -5.91 -32.16
C GLU A 387 -59.73 -6.53 -33.38
N ASN A 388 -58.73 -5.84 -33.96
CA ASN A 388 -58.16 -6.22 -35.27
C ASN A 388 -56.69 -6.67 -35.22
N GLU A 389 -55.90 -6.20 -34.25
CA GLU A 389 -54.47 -6.55 -34.17
C GLU A 389 -54.21 -7.65 -33.14
N TYR A 390 -54.62 -7.41 -31.89
CA TYR A 390 -54.29 -8.28 -30.77
C TYR A 390 -55.12 -9.56 -30.74
N SER A 391 -56.42 -9.47 -31.10
CA SER A 391 -57.33 -10.63 -31.17
C SER A 391 -56.90 -11.68 -32.21
N GLN A 392 -56.24 -11.25 -33.29
CA GLN A 392 -55.82 -12.10 -34.41
C GLN A 392 -54.55 -12.89 -34.11
N LEU A 393 -53.85 -12.57 -33.01
CA LEU A 393 -52.65 -13.30 -32.60
C LEU A 393 -53.01 -14.66 -31.99
N GLU A 394 -52.21 -15.67 -32.32
CA GLU A 394 -52.32 -17.01 -31.74
C GLU A 394 -52.25 -16.96 -30.20
N ASP A 395 -53.03 -17.80 -29.51
CA ASP A 395 -53.11 -17.87 -28.04
C ASP A 395 -51.74 -17.96 -27.37
N ARG A 396 -50.82 -18.72 -27.95
CA ARG A 396 -49.45 -18.86 -27.44
C ARG A 396 -48.68 -17.54 -27.51
N VAL A 397 -48.84 -16.78 -28.59
CA VAL A 397 -48.22 -15.47 -28.78
C VAL A 397 -48.79 -14.47 -27.79
N ARG A 398 -50.13 -14.40 -27.65
CA ARG A 398 -50.81 -13.54 -26.66
C ARG A 398 -50.35 -13.85 -25.25
N THR A 399 -50.30 -15.13 -24.87
CA THR A 399 -49.81 -15.56 -23.55
C THR A 399 -48.36 -15.14 -23.31
N GLY A 400 -47.50 -15.21 -24.34
CA GLY A 400 -46.12 -14.74 -24.27
C GLY A 400 -46.00 -13.22 -24.10
N ILE A 401 -46.83 -12.44 -24.81
CA ILE A 401 -46.89 -10.98 -24.67
C ILE A 401 -47.36 -10.63 -23.24
N VAL A 402 -48.43 -11.24 -22.75
CA VAL A 402 -48.97 -11.03 -21.39
C VAL A 402 -47.93 -11.38 -20.33
N ALA A 403 -47.21 -12.50 -20.47
CA ALA A 403 -46.13 -12.87 -19.55
C ALA A 403 -45.03 -11.80 -19.51
N THR A 404 -44.67 -11.26 -20.67
CA THR A 404 -43.66 -10.19 -20.79
C THR A 404 -44.15 -8.89 -20.17
N SER A 405 -45.38 -8.46 -20.45
CA SER A 405 -45.97 -7.21 -19.93
C SER A 405 -46.21 -7.25 -18.42
N THR A 406 -46.54 -8.42 -17.86
CA THR A 406 -46.84 -8.57 -16.43
C THR A 406 -45.60 -8.82 -15.57
N ALA A 407 -44.47 -9.26 -16.15
CA ALA A 407 -43.25 -9.60 -15.41
C ALA A 407 -42.76 -8.46 -14.50
N PHE A 408 -42.76 -7.23 -15.01
CA PHE A 408 -42.42 -6.04 -14.24
C PHE A 408 -43.48 -5.72 -13.18
N ILE A 409 -44.76 -5.76 -13.56
CA ILE A 409 -45.87 -5.29 -12.73
C ILE A 409 -46.11 -6.22 -11.52
N ASN A 410 -45.75 -7.50 -11.62
CA ASN A 410 -45.86 -8.48 -10.52
C ASN A 410 -45.17 -8.02 -9.23
N GLN A 411 -44.15 -7.16 -9.31
CA GLN A 411 -43.46 -6.60 -8.14
C GLN A 411 -44.36 -5.75 -7.25
N PHE A 412 -45.43 -5.18 -7.79
CA PHE A 412 -46.35 -4.29 -7.08
C PHE A 412 -47.52 -5.02 -6.41
N GLN A 413 -47.56 -6.36 -6.48
CA GLN A 413 -48.52 -7.18 -5.74
C GLN A 413 -48.14 -7.36 -4.26
N GLU A 414 -46.88 -7.12 -3.91
CA GLU A 414 -46.44 -7.13 -2.51
C GLU A 414 -47.05 -5.94 -1.75
N PHE A 415 -47.49 -6.17 -0.51
CA PHE A 415 -48.27 -5.22 0.25
C PHE A 415 -47.57 -3.86 0.47
N ALA A 416 -46.28 -3.85 0.83
CA ALA A 416 -45.55 -2.62 1.09
C ALA A 416 -45.31 -1.81 -0.20
N ALA A 417 -44.97 -2.47 -1.30
CA ALA A 417 -44.85 -1.86 -2.63
C ALA A 417 -46.19 -1.30 -3.10
N SER A 418 -47.26 -2.09 -3.00
CA SER A 418 -48.62 -1.71 -3.37
C SER A 418 -49.12 -0.50 -2.58
N ARG A 419 -48.88 -0.46 -1.26
CA ARG A 419 -49.30 0.68 -0.43
C ARG A 419 -48.67 2.00 -0.87
N VAL A 420 -47.41 1.98 -1.30
CA VAL A 420 -46.67 3.19 -1.69
C VAL A 420 -46.95 3.56 -3.15
N PHE A 421 -47.01 2.59 -4.07
CA PHE A 421 -47.07 2.83 -5.52
C PHE A 421 -48.41 2.55 -6.19
N CYS A 422 -49.31 1.85 -5.49
CA CYS A 422 -50.70 1.63 -5.89
C CYS A 422 -51.67 2.18 -4.83
N PRO A 423 -51.51 3.43 -4.33
CA PRO A 423 -52.41 3.94 -3.31
C PRO A 423 -53.82 4.14 -3.88
N SER A 424 -54.84 3.97 -3.05
CA SER A 424 -56.17 4.48 -3.39
C SER A 424 -56.12 6.02 -3.51
N ARG A 425 -57.05 6.61 -4.27
CA ARG A 425 -57.08 8.07 -4.49
C ARG A 425 -57.11 8.91 -3.19
N LYS A 426 -57.68 8.37 -2.10
CA LYS A 426 -57.71 9.02 -0.78
C LYS A 426 -56.35 9.01 -0.06
N HIS A 427 -55.50 8.05 -0.39
CA HIS A 427 -54.20 7.85 0.25
C HIS A 427 -53.03 8.32 -0.62
N LEU A 428 -53.30 8.91 -1.79
CA LEU A 428 -52.29 9.49 -2.67
C LEU A 428 -51.73 10.77 -2.05
N THR A 429 -50.43 10.78 -1.71
CA THR A 429 -49.79 11.97 -1.13
C THR A 429 -49.04 12.82 -2.15
N ILE A 430 -48.40 12.18 -3.13
CA ILE A 430 -47.68 12.85 -4.22
C ILE A 430 -48.58 12.80 -5.45
N GLY A 431 -49.33 13.88 -5.67
CA GLY A 431 -50.29 13.97 -6.78
C GLY A 431 -49.70 14.40 -8.12
N SER A 432 -48.58 15.13 -8.11
CA SER A 432 -47.87 15.59 -9.30
C SER A 432 -46.41 15.86 -8.94
N MET A 433 -45.50 15.40 -9.81
CA MET A 433 -44.07 15.62 -9.65
C MET A 433 -43.70 17.06 -10.03
N GLU A 434 -44.42 17.66 -10.98
CA GLU A 434 -44.31 19.07 -11.35
C GLU A 434 -44.57 19.99 -10.14
N GLU A 435 -45.60 19.69 -9.34
CA GLU A 435 -45.92 20.47 -8.15
C GLU A 435 -44.83 20.37 -7.07
N LEU A 436 -44.24 19.19 -6.88
CA LEU A 436 -43.09 19.03 -5.98
C LEU A 436 -41.91 19.89 -6.43
N ILE A 437 -41.67 19.97 -7.75
CA ILE A 437 -40.61 20.80 -8.32
C ILE A 437 -40.92 22.29 -8.11
N ARG A 438 -42.15 22.75 -8.36
CA ARG A 438 -42.56 24.15 -8.12
C ARG A 438 -42.40 24.56 -6.65
N GLN A 439 -42.74 23.65 -5.73
CA GLN A 439 -42.56 23.83 -4.28
C GLN A 439 -41.11 23.63 -3.82
N LYS A 440 -40.18 23.34 -4.74
CA LYS A 440 -38.76 23.06 -4.48
C LYS A 440 -38.54 21.96 -3.43
N LYS A 441 -39.38 20.93 -3.42
CA LYS A 441 -39.23 19.82 -2.46
C LYS A 441 -37.97 19.00 -2.77
N ILE A 442 -37.46 18.33 -1.72
CA ILE A 442 -36.32 17.43 -1.78
C ILE A 442 -36.85 16.00 -1.65
N LEU A 443 -36.93 15.31 -2.78
CA LEU A 443 -37.44 13.95 -2.88
C LEU A 443 -36.31 12.95 -2.61
N LEU A 444 -36.46 12.16 -1.55
CA LEU A 444 -35.53 11.08 -1.19
C LEU A 444 -36.18 9.72 -1.48
N PHE A 445 -35.59 8.94 -2.38
CA PHE A 445 -36.08 7.61 -2.72
C PHE A 445 -35.33 6.52 -1.91
N ASP A 446 -35.95 6.06 -0.82
CA ASP A 446 -35.34 5.19 0.19
C ASP A 446 -36.04 3.80 0.24
N VAL A 447 -35.69 2.93 -0.71
CA VAL A 447 -36.22 1.55 -0.82
C VAL A 447 -35.09 0.53 -0.68
N ASN A 448 -35.29 -0.46 0.22
CA ASN A 448 -34.21 -1.38 0.64
C ASN A 448 -34.12 -2.68 -0.17
N GLN A 449 -35.18 -3.04 -0.89
CA GLN A 449 -35.25 -4.32 -1.60
C GLN A 449 -34.63 -4.15 -2.99
N PRO A 450 -33.50 -4.81 -3.33
CA PRO A 450 -32.71 -4.47 -4.52
C PRO A 450 -33.49 -4.48 -5.84
N GLY A 451 -34.29 -5.54 -6.09
CA GLY A 451 -35.09 -5.63 -7.32
C GLY A 451 -36.12 -4.51 -7.44
N LEU A 452 -36.74 -4.15 -6.31
CA LEU A 452 -37.75 -3.11 -6.24
C LEU A 452 -37.13 -1.71 -6.27
N ALA A 453 -35.98 -1.51 -5.62
CA ALA A 453 -35.25 -0.25 -5.59
C ALA A 453 -34.77 0.14 -6.98
N ARG A 454 -34.35 -0.84 -7.79
CA ARG A 454 -33.94 -0.66 -9.18
C ARG A 454 -35.10 -0.21 -10.07
N SER A 455 -36.19 -0.98 -10.09
CA SER A 455 -37.37 -0.72 -10.91
C SER A 455 -38.08 0.59 -10.52
N MET A 456 -38.38 0.75 -9.24
CA MET A 456 -39.07 1.95 -8.73
C MET A 456 -38.18 3.19 -8.78
N GLY A 457 -36.89 3.06 -8.49
CA GLY A 457 -35.94 4.16 -8.57
C GLY A 457 -35.86 4.71 -9.99
N THR A 458 -35.81 3.81 -10.98
CA THR A 458 -35.92 4.17 -12.39
C THR A 458 -37.24 4.88 -12.68
N PHE A 459 -38.37 4.35 -12.20
CA PHE A 459 -39.67 4.91 -12.51
C PHE A 459 -39.85 6.32 -11.91
N VAL A 460 -39.50 6.51 -10.63
CA VAL A 460 -39.53 7.82 -9.95
C VAL A 460 -38.59 8.82 -10.64
N LYS A 461 -37.41 8.37 -11.08
CA LYS A 461 -36.45 9.18 -11.85
C LYS A 461 -37.05 9.66 -13.17
N LEU A 462 -37.63 8.75 -13.97
CA LEU A 462 -38.24 9.11 -15.25
C LEU A 462 -39.38 10.12 -15.09
N HIS A 463 -40.22 9.97 -14.06
CA HIS A 463 -41.25 10.97 -13.75
C HIS A 463 -40.67 12.33 -13.37
N TYR A 464 -39.57 12.35 -12.61
CA TYR A 464 -38.90 13.59 -12.24
C TYR A 464 -38.30 14.28 -13.47
N GLU A 465 -37.59 13.53 -14.31
CA GLU A 465 -37.01 14.02 -15.55
C GLU A 465 -38.07 14.58 -16.51
N GLN A 466 -39.17 13.84 -16.70
CA GLN A 466 -40.27 14.30 -17.54
C GLN A 466 -40.95 15.54 -16.96
N ALA A 467 -41.16 15.60 -15.64
CA ALA A 467 -41.73 16.79 -14.99
C ALA A 467 -40.84 18.02 -15.17
N VAL A 468 -39.51 17.86 -15.13
CA VAL A 468 -38.56 18.94 -15.46
C VAL A 468 -38.71 19.40 -16.91
N LEU A 469 -38.87 18.47 -17.86
CA LEU A 469 -39.07 18.80 -19.27
C LEU A 469 -40.42 19.48 -19.54
N ASN A 470 -41.49 19.02 -18.88
CA ASN A 470 -42.84 19.60 -19.00
C ASN A 470 -42.90 21.06 -18.50
N LEU A 471 -42.04 21.42 -17.55
CA LEU A 471 -41.95 22.79 -17.02
C LEU A 471 -41.12 23.73 -17.92
N LEU A 472 -40.39 23.23 -18.92
CA LEU A 472 -39.54 24.04 -19.79
C LEU A 472 -40.25 25.22 -20.47
N PRO A 473 -41.45 25.05 -21.08
CA PRO A 473 -42.14 26.15 -21.75
C PRO A 473 -42.49 27.28 -20.78
N GLU A 474 -43.05 26.94 -19.61
CA GLU A 474 -43.42 27.87 -18.54
C GLU A 474 -42.19 28.68 -18.07
N LEU A 475 -41.05 28.01 -17.89
CA LEU A 475 -39.82 28.63 -17.42
C LEU A 475 -39.17 29.56 -18.44
N LYS A 476 -39.29 29.24 -19.74
CA LYS A 476 -38.83 30.11 -20.83
C LYS A 476 -39.63 31.42 -20.86
N GLU A 477 -40.95 31.35 -20.71
CA GLU A 477 -41.81 32.53 -20.68
C GLU A 477 -41.48 33.43 -19.48
N GLN A 478 -41.24 32.84 -18.31
CA GLN A 478 -40.95 33.57 -17.08
C GLN A 478 -39.48 34.02 -16.95
N ASN A 479 -38.61 33.62 -17.89
CA ASN A 479 -37.16 33.83 -17.84
C ASN A 479 -36.51 33.40 -16.51
N ALA A 480 -37.14 32.43 -15.84
CA ALA A 480 -36.74 31.94 -14.54
C ALA A 480 -35.82 30.71 -14.70
N PRO A 481 -34.66 30.66 -14.02
CA PRO A 481 -33.82 29.48 -14.08
C PRO A 481 -34.52 28.30 -13.40
N CYS A 482 -34.67 27.17 -14.09
CA CYS A 482 -35.07 25.92 -13.41
C CYS A 482 -33.94 25.55 -12.46
N THR A 483 -34.21 25.60 -11.17
CA THR A 483 -33.26 25.19 -10.15
C THR A 483 -33.66 23.78 -9.72
N THR A 484 -33.32 22.79 -10.55
CA THR A 484 -33.52 21.37 -10.23
C THR A 484 -32.17 20.68 -10.16
N ALA A 485 -32.06 19.69 -9.28
CA ALA A 485 -30.89 18.83 -9.19
C ALA A 485 -31.32 17.36 -9.18
N LEU A 486 -30.55 16.54 -9.87
CA LEU A 486 -30.68 15.10 -9.88
C LEU A 486 -29.38 14.50 -9.34
N ILE A 487 -29.46 13.84 -8.19
CA ILE A 487 -28.30 13.30 -7.49
C ILE A 487 -28.50 11.79 -7.30
N ILE A 488 -27.67 10.98 -7.94
CA ILE A 488 -27.82 9.53 -7.93
C ILE A 488 -26.48 8.89 -7.55
N ASP A 489 -26.46 8.17 -6.42
CA ASP A 489 -25.38 7.21 -6.12
C ASP A 489 -25.76 5.85 -6.73
N GLU A 490 -24.78 5.10 -7.21
CA GLU A 490 -24.98 3.81 -7.90
C GLU A 490 -25.89 3.94 -9.15
N TYR A 491 -25.60 4.93 -9.99
CA TYR A 491 -26.37 5.28 -11.20
C TYR A 491 -26.59 4.11 -12.16
N GLN A 492 -25.67 3.14 -12.23
CA GLN A 492 -25.84 1.96 -13.07
C GLN A 492 -27.09 1.14 -12.72
N ASP A 493 -27.60 1.25 -11.49
CA ASP A 493 -28.80 0.52 -11.10
C ASP A 493 -30.03 1.16 -11.78
N VAL A 494 -30.11 2.48 -11.88
CA VAL A 494 -31.31 3.20 -12.39
C VAL A 494 -31.15 3.84 -13.77
N VAL A 495 -30.03 3.60 -14.46
CA VAL A 495 -29.76 4.17 -15.78
C VAL A 495 -30.76 3.68 -16.84
N THR A 496 -31.21 4.59 -17.70
CA THR A 496 -32.03 4.25 -18.87
C THR A 496 -31.46 4.90 -20.13
N CYS A 497 -31.31 4.11 -21.19
CA CYS A 497 -30.93 4.60 -22.52
C CYS A 497 -32.00 4.26 -23.55
N GLY A 498 -32.40 5.24 -24.35
CA GLY A 498 -33.42 5.12 -25.39
C GLY A 498 -32.98 4.20 -26.53
N GLY A 499 -33.25 2.90 -26.41
CA GLY A 499 -33.17 1.94 -27.50
C GLY A 499 -34.39 2.04 -28.42
N GLY A 500 -34.58 3.20 -29.07
CA GLY A 500 -35.66 3.43 -30.04
C GLY A 500 -36.97 4.03 -29.50
N GLY A 501 -37.09 4.28 -28.20
CA GLY A 501 -38.19 5.06 -27.59
C GLY A 501 -37.70 6.42 -27.10
N SER A 502 -38.57 7.43 -27.12
CA SER A 502 -38.25 8.86 -26.94
C SER A 502 -37.79 9.28 -25.54
N ILE A 503 -37.93 8.41 -24.53
CA ILE A 503 -37.66 8.68 -23.11
C ILE A 503 -36.44 7.89 -22.63
N GLY A 504 -35.40 8.62 -22.22
CA GLY A 504 -34.12 8.08 -21.75
C GLY A 504 -33.21 9.19 -21.22
N ASP A 505 -32.17 8.81 -20.49
CA ASP A 505 -31.31 9.75 -19.76
C ASP A 505 -30.49 10.60 -20.73
N GLU A 506 -30.14 10.05 -21.89
CA GLU A 506 -29.47 10.77 -22.99
C GLU A 506 -30.35 11.86 -23.59
N SER A 507 -31.65 11.57 -23.77
CA SER A 507 -32.65 12.51 -24.29
C SER A 507 -32.91 13.62 -23.26
N PHE A 508 -33.03 13.26 -21.98
CA PHE A 508 -33.15 14.20 -20.88
C PHE A 508 -31.93 15.13 -20.79
N LEU A 509 -30.71 14.59 -20.72
CA LEU A 509 -29.47 15.39 -20.63
C LEU A 509 -29.21 16.26 -21.87
N ALA A 510 -29.72 15.88 -23.04
CA ALA A 510 -29.65 16.69 -24.24
C ALA A 510 -30.66 17.86 -24.21
N LYS A 511 -31.93 17.58 -23.88
CA LYS A 511 -33.03 18.57 -23.90
C LYS A 511 -33.04 19.49 -22.69
N ALA A 512 -32.76 18.95 -21.50
CA ALA A 512 -32.81 19.69 -20.24
C ALA A 512 -31.67 20.73 -20.09
N ARG A 513 -30.72 20.82 -21.03
CA ARG A 513 -29.70 21.89 -21.04
C ARG A 513 -30.32 23.29 -20.97
N GLU A 514 -31.54 23.43 -21.51
CA GLU A 514 -32.31 24.68 -21.47
C GLU A 514 -32.83 25.00 -20.06
N SER A 515 -33.29 23.98 -19.31
CA SER A 515 -33.71 24.14 -17.89
C SER A 515 -32.52 24.26 -16.96
N LYS A 516 -31.30 23.92 -17.39
CA LYS A 516 -30.07 24.03 -16.58
C LYS A 516 -30.12 23.21 -15.27
N PRO A 517 -30.53 21.93 -15.29
CA PRO A 517 -30.51 21.09 -14.10
C PRO A 517 -29.06 20.75 -13.70
N ALA A 518 -28.82 20.66 -12.40
CA ALA A 518 -27.58 20.10 -11.86
C ALA A 518 -27.69 18.57 -11.79
N VAL A 519 -27.10 17.86 -12.74
CA VAL A 519 -27.11 16.38 -12.75
C VAL A 519 -25.78 15.85 -12.25
N ILE A 520 -25.81 15.13 -11.12
CA ILE A 520 -24.62 14.54 -10.48
C ILE A 520 -24.88 13.05 -10.28
N VAL A 521 -24.13 12.23 -11.01
CA VAL A 521 -24.29 10.77 -10.98
C VAL A 521 -22.97 10.11 -10.61
N ALA A 522 -23.03 9.05 -9.81
CA ALA A 522 -21.86 8.22 -9.51
C ALA A 522 -22.12 6.75 -9.87
N THR A 523 -21.16 6.13 -10.55
CA THR A 523 -21.12 4.70 -10.86
C THR A 523 -19.84 4.07 -10.30
N GLN A 524 -19.82 2.75 -10.19
CA GLN A 524 -18.61 2.01 -9.80
C GLN A 524 -17.57 1.96 -10.92
N SER A 525 -18.05 1.74 -12.15
CA SER A 525 -17.20 1.67 -13.35
C SER A 525 -18.02 1.92 -14.61
N LEU A 526 -17.31 2.20 -15.71
CA LEU A 526 -17.93 2.31 -17.02
C LEU A 526 -18.47 0.96 -17.50
N SER A 527 -17.75 -0.14 -17.25
CA SER A 527 -18.22 -1.50 -17.56
C SER A 527 -19.54 -1.84 -16.86
N SER A 528 -19.70 -1.46 -15.59
CA SER A 528 -20.97 -1.64 -14.85
C SER A 528 -22.14 -0.87 -15.48
N LEU A 529 -21.87 0.34 -16.00
CA LEU A 529 -22.85 1.15 -16.72
C LEU A 529 -23.22 0.49 -18.06
N MET A 530 -22.22 0.06 -18.85
CA MET A 530 -22.41 -0.60 -20.13
C MET A 530 -23.23 -1.89 -20.01
N ASN A 531 -22.99 -2.68 -18.96
CA ASN A 531 -23.76 -3.89 -18.67
C ASN A 531 -25.24 -3.57 -18.37
N SER A 532 -25.50 -2.47 -17.68
CA SER A 532 -26.86 -2.06 -17.31
C SER A 532 -27.63 -1.49 -18.50
N VAL A 533 -26.94 -0.76 -19.40
CA VAL A 533 -27.49 -0.29 -20.67
C VAL A 533 -27.66 -1.43 -21.69
N GLY A 534 -26.86 -2.49 -21.55
CA GLY A 534 -26.82 -3.65 -22.44
C GLY A 534 -26.23 -3.36 -23.82
N SER A 535 -25.56 -2.22 -24.01
CA SER A 535 -24.83 -1.89 -25.23
C SER A 535 -23.75 -0.83 -24.94
N GLN A 536 -22.58 -1.01 -25.56
CA GLN A 536 -21.43 -0.14 -25.35
C GLN A 536 -21.63 1.27 -25.94
N ARG A 537 -22.15 1.37 -27.17
CA ARG A 537 -22.29 2.66 -27.88
C ARG A 537 -23.24 3.62 -27.17
N PRO A 538 -24.48 3.24 -26.82
CA PRO A 538 -25.41 4.14 -26.11
C PRO A 538 -24.89 4.54 -24.73
N ALA A 539 -24.16 3.67 -24.04
CA ALA A 539 -23.55 4.01 -22.75
C ALA A 539 -22.45 5.08 -22.90
N LEU A 540 -21.62 5.00 -23.96
CA LEU A 540 -20.61 6.02 -24.26
C LEU A 540 -21.25 7.34 -24.71
N GLU A 541 -22.30 7.30 -25.52
CA GLU A 541 -23.10 8.48 -25.91
C GLU A 541 -23.73 9.16 -24.70
N LEU A 542 -24.27 8.39 -23.74
CA LEU A 542 -24.77 8.91 -22.48
C LEU A 542 -23.66 9.58 -21.66
N VAL A 543 -22.50 8.92 -21.51
CA VAL A 543 -21.35 9.48 -20.79
C VAL A 543 -20.82 10.75 -21.49
N GLN A 544 -20.97 10.86 -22.82
CA GLN A 544 -20.60 12.04 -23.59
C GLN A 544 -21.39 13.30 -23.15
N ASN A 545 -22.64 13.13 -22.72
CA ASN A 545 -23.48 14.25 -22.28
C ASN A 545 -23.02 14.89 -20.97
N PHE A 546 -22.25 14.18 -20.14
CA PHE A 546 -21.64 14.74 -18.93
C PHE A 546 -20.33 15.45 -19.24
N ARG A 547 -20.33 16.77 -19.21
CA ARG A 547 -19.17 17.60 -19.56
C ARG A 547 -18.04 17.51 -18.53
N THR A 548 -18.38 17.35 -17.26
CA THR A 548 -17.41 17.09 -16.19
C THR A 548 -17.39 15.61 -15.86
N ARG A 549 -16.22 14.97 -15.94
CA ARG A 549 -16.02 13.54 -15.66
C ARG A 549 -14.91 13.37 -14.64
N ILE A 550 -15.19 12.67 -13.55
CA ILE A 550 -14.26 12.44 -12.45
C ILE A 550 -14.09 10.93 -12.27
N ALA A 551 -12.89 10.41 -12.49
CA ALA A 551 -12.54 9.03 -12.19
C ALA A 551 -11.65 8.97 -10.95
N CYS A 552 -12.19 8.47 -9.85
CA CYS A 552 -11.41 8.05 -8.69
C CYS A 552 -10.63 6.77 -9.05
N HIS A 553 -9.90 6.21 -8.08
CA HIS A 553 -9.24 4.91 -8.26
C HIS A 553 -10.20 3.87 -8.88
N SER A 554 -9.78 3.28 -10.00
CA SER A 554 -10.51 2.25 -10.71
C SER A 554 -9.55 1.20 -11.25
N SER A 555 -9.96 -0.06 -11.20
CA SER A 555 -9.29 -1.20 -11.85
C SER A 555 -9.94 -1.60 -13.17
N ASP A 556 -11.01 -0.91 -13.57
CA ASP A 556 -11.76 -1.20 -14.79
C ASP A 556 -11.04 -0.64 -16.03
N LEU A 557 -10.70 -1.52 -16.96
CA LEU A 557 -9.91 -1.17 -18.15
C LEU A 557 -10.64 -0.18 -19.07
N GLU A 558 -11.96 -0.31 -19.23
CA GLU A 558 -12.75 0.59 -20.07
C GLU A 558 -12.79 2.01 -19.49
N THR A 559 -12.95 2.13 -18.16
CA THR A 559 -12.83 3.42 -17.46
C THR A 559 -11.43 4.03 -17.63
N ILE A 560 -10.36 3.22 -17.48
CA ILE A 560 -8.98 3.70 -17.62
C ILE A 560 -8.74 4.20 -19.05
N LYS A 561 -9.05 3.40 -20.07
CA LYS A 561 -8.88 3.77 -21.48
C LYS A 561 -9.61 5.04 -21.84
N LEU A 562 -10.87 5.19 -21.43
CA LEU A 562 -11.65 6.41 -21.66
C LEU A 562 -10.88 7.64 -21.14
N PHE A 563 -10.38 7.59 -19.92
CA PHE A 563 -9.65 8.73 -19.36
C PHE A 563 -8.24 8.92 -19.94
N GLN A 564 -7.57 7.86 -20.39
CA GLN A 564 -6.30 7.99 -21.13
C GLN A 564 -6.52 8.70 -22.47
N GLU A 565 -7.58 8.35 -23.20
CA GLU A 565 -7.96 9.00 -24.45
C GLU A 565 -8.38 10.46 -24.23
N LEU A 566 -9.11 10.75 -23.14
CA LEU A 566 -9.49 12.12 -22.79
C LEU A 566 -8.31 12.98 -22.32
N ALA A 567 -7.30 12.39 -21.67
CA ALA A 567 -6.07 13.09 -21.29
C ALA A 567 -5.19 13.38 -22.51
N GLY A 568 -5.24 12.54 -23.53
CA GLY A 568 -4.45 12.66 -24.75
C GLY A 568 -3.03 12.10 -24.61
N LYS A 569 -2.19 12.44 -25.58
CA LYS A 569 -0.79 11.99 -25.66
C LYS A 569 0.15 13.18 -25.63
N GLU A 570 1.29 13.01 -24.98
CA GLU A 570 2.36 14.01 -24.90
C GLU A 570 3.62 13.49 -25.58
N ASP A 571 4.37 14.41 -26.19
CA ASP A 571 5.65 14.13 -26.82
C ASP A 571 6.73 14.04 -25.71
N VAL A 572 7.20 12.84 -25.41
CA VAL A 572 8.25 12.60 -24.41
C VAL A 572 9.60 12.47 -25.10
N GLU A 573 10.56 13.31 -24.70
CA GLU A 573 11.95 13.20 -25.15
C GLU A 573 12.65 12.04 -24.42
N ASN A 574 12.93 10.98 -25.18
CA ASN A 574 13.72 9.85 -24.69
C ASN A 574 15.19 10.03 -25.10
N GLN A 575 16.05 10.23 -24.11
CA GLN A 575 17.50 10.23 -24.29
C GLN A 575 18.05 8.85 -23.95
N THR A 576 18.50 8.12 -24.97
CA THR A 576 19.25 6.87 -24.76
C THR A 576 20.73 7.20 -24.83
N ARG A 577 21.43 7.00 -23.71
CA ARG A 577 22.88 7.20 -23.61
C ARG A 577 23.54 5.83 -23.57
N SER A 578 24.36 5.53 -24.58
CA SER A 578 25.23 4.36 -24.56
C SER A 578 26.66 4.83 -24.35
N LEU A 579 27.35 4.19 -23.42
CA LEU A 579 28.75 4.44 -23.09
C LEU A 579 29.48 3.13 -23.34
N SER A 580 30.45 3.17 -24.24
CA SER A 580 31.31 2.04 -24.55
C SER A 580 32.76 2.46 -24.35
N GLU A 581 33.50 1.67 -23.57
CA GLU A 581 34.92 1.90 -23.30
C GLU A 581 35.70 0.70 -23.83
N THR A 582 36.68 0.96 -24.68
CA THR A 582 37.56 -0.08 -25.26
C THR A 582 39.00 0.26 -24.88
N ALA A 583 39.64 -0.62 -24.11
CA ALA A 583 41.04 -0.47 -23.71
C ALA A 583 41.94 -1.42 -24.49
N GLN A 584 43.02 -0.90 -25.10
CA GLN A 584 44.07 -1.77 -25.65
C GLN A 584 45.19 -1.93 -24.61
N SER A 585 45.60 -3.19 -24.36
CA SER A 585 46.65 -3.60 -23.41
C SER A 585 46.41 -3.26 -21.93
N ALA A 586 45.45 -3.95 -21.30
CA ALA A 586 45.14 -3.81 -19.88
C ALA A 586 46.14 -4.59 -18.99
N LYS A 587 46.80 -3.93 -18.03
CA LYS A 587 47.74 -4.53 -17.06
C LYS A 587 47.08 -4.68 -15.68
N LEU A 588 47.19 -5.84 -15.05
CA LEU A 588 46.55 -6.14 -13.77
C LEU A 588 47.24 -5.39 -12.60
N ASN A 589 46.51 -4.52 -11.90
CA ASN A 589 47.00 -3.80 -10.73
C ASN A 589 46.53 -4.49 -9.44
N ILE A 590 47.47 -5.21 -8.80
CA ILE A 590 47.19 -6.16 -7.71
C ILE A 590 46.89 -5.45 -6.38
N LEU A 591 47.26 -4.18 -6.22
CA LEU A 591 47.06 -3.44 -4.96
C LEU A 591 45.65 -2.82 -4.83
N ALA A 592 45.00 -2.49 -5.95
CA ALA A 592 43.67 -1.85 -5.98
C ALA A 592 42.55 -2.77 -6.51
N GLY A 593 42.92 -3.90 -7.14
CA GLY A 593 41.98 -4.83 -7.76
C GLY A 593 41.37 -4.25 -9.04
N GLY A 594 41.97 -4.57 -10.18
CA GLY A 594 41.49 -4.16 -11.51
C GLY A 594 42.59 -4.25 -12.57
N PHE A 595 42.26 -3.89 -13.81
CA PHE A 595 43.24 -3.70 -14.89
C PHE A 595 43.39 -2.20 -15.20
N ASP A 596 44.61 -1.68 -15.18
CA ASP A 596 44.95 -0.33 -15.64
C ASP A 596 45.36 -0.38 -17.12
N SER A 597 44.86 0.55 -17.94
CA SER A 597 45.32 0.76 -19.31
C SER A 597 45.61 2.23 -19.55
N GLU A 598 46.76 2.56 -20.15
CA GLU A 598 47.15 3.95 -20.42
C GLU A 598 46.39 4.56 -21.62
N ASN A 599 45.82 3.73 -22.50
CA ASN A 599 45.07 4.15 -23.69
C ASN A 599 43.70 3.46 -23.78
N ALA A 600 42.67 4.07 -23.19
CA ALA A 600 41.28 3.67 -23.33
C ALA A 600 40.55 4.64 -24.26
N SER A 601 39.83 4.11 -25.25
CA SER A 601 38.91 4.89 -26.08
C SER A 601 37.51 4.80 -25.49
N ILE A 602 36.95 5.95 -25.10
CA ILE A 602 35.57 6.07 -24.61
C ILE A 602 34.73 6.62 -25.75
N ASN A 603 33.83 5.78 -26.28
CA ASN A 603 32.82 6.17 -27.23
C ASN A 603 31.49 6.34 -26.50
N GLU A 604 31.02 7.58 -26.46
CA GLU A 604 29.67 7.92 -26.01
C GLU A 604 28.78 8.11 -27.24
N SER A 605 27.67 7.37 -27.29
CA SER A 605 26.61 7.68 -28.25
C SER A 605 25.35 8.09 -27.50
N VAL A 606 24.80 9.24 -27.89
CA VAL A 606 23.56 9.77 -27.36
C VAL A 606 22.58 9.79 -28.51
N SER A 607 21.60 8.90 -28.48
CA SER A 607 20.44 8.98 -29.37
C SER A 607 19.30 9.68 -28.63
N ARG A 608 18.74 10.71 -29.26
CA ARG A 608 17.53 11.39 -28.80
C ARG A 608 16.40 11.02 -29.74
N GLY A 609 15.33 10.47 -29.19
CA GLY A 609 14.11 10.15 -29.92
C GLY A 609 12.91 10.77 -29.22
N ILE A 610 12.03 11.40 -29.98
CA ILE A 610 10.75 11.87 -29.46
C ILE A 610 9.76 10.72 -29.61
N ARG A 611 9.08 10.34 -28.53
CA ARG A 611 8.04 9.32 -28.55
C ARG A 611 6.75 9.88 -27.98
N ARG A 612 5.64 9.67 -28.68
CA ARG A 612 4.30 9.95 -28.16
C ARG A 612 3.90 8.90 -27.14
N GLU A 613 3.71 9.30 -25.91
CA GLU A 613 3.22 8.47 -24.82
C GLU A 613 1.92 9.07 -24.25
N ASP A 614 1.08 8.25 -23.62
CA ASP A 614 -0.17 8.75 -23.03
C ASP A 614 0.14 9.68 -21.85
N ALA A 615 -0.56 10.83 -21.77
CA ALA A 615 -0.36 11.81 -20.70
C ALA A 615 -0.65 11.22 -19.31
N VAL A 616 -1.55 10.24 -19.27
CA VAL A 616 -1.81 9.42 -18.08
C VAL A 616 -1.69 7.95 -18.45
N THR A 617 -0.93 7.21 -17.64
CA THR A 617 -0.76 5.77 -17.79
C THR A 617 -1.73 4.99 -16.89
N GLY A 618 -2.12 3.78 -17.29
CA GLY A 618 -2.91 2.88 -16.42
C GLY A 618 -2.21 2.57 -15.07
N LYS A 619 -0.88 2.67 -15.02
CA LYS A 619 -0.09 2.57 -13.79
C LYS A 619 -0.32 3.75 -12.83
N GLU A 620 -0.60 4.94 -13.33
CA GLU A 620 -0.92 6.10 -12.50
C GLU A 620 -2.34 6.03 -11.98
N PHE A 621 -3.30 5.59 -12.81
CA PHE A 621 -4.68 5.29 -12.40
C PHE A 621 -4.74 4.29 -11.23
N SER A 622 -4.01 3.18 -11.35
CA SER A 622 -3.93 2.15 -10.30
C SER A 622 -3.17 2.58 -9.04
N ARG A 623 -2.45 3.70 -9.08
CA ARG A 623 -1.71 4.27 -7.93
C ARG A 623 -2.44 5.41 -7.25
N LEU A 624 -3.60 5.83 -7.76
CA LEU A 624 -4.44 6.84 -7.13
C LEU A 624 -4.76 6.42 -5.69
N ARG A 625 -4.45 7.29 -4.74
CA ARG A 625 -4.79 7.08 -3.33
C ARG A 625 -6.27 7.42 -3.10
N THR A 626 -6.80 7.03 -1.94
CA THR A 626 -8.16 7.44 -1.54
C THR A 626 -8.30 8.97 -1.58
N PHE A 627 -9.42 9.46 -2.11
CA PHE A 627 -9.68 10.89 -2.39
C PHE A 627 -8.77 11.53 -3.45
N GLU A 628 -8.06 10.73 -4.25
CA GLU A 628 -7.43 11.19 -5.49
C GLU A 628 -8.24 10.72 -6.70
N ALA A 629 -8.37 11.59 -7.68
CA ALA A 629 -9.07 11.31 -8.93
C ALA A 629 -8.35 11.98 -10.11
N PHE A 630 -8.58 11.46 -11.30
CA PHE A 630 -8.36 12.20 -12.54
C PHE A 630 -9.69 12.79 -12.99
N ALA A 631 -9.68 14.05 -13.42
CA ALA A 631 -10.90 14.74 -13.79
C ALA A 631 -10.73 15.51 -15.10
N GLN A 632 -11.66 15.30 -16.02
CA GLN A 632 -11.92 16.25 -17.09
C GLN A 632 -12.97 17.23 -16.57
N VAL A 633 -12.55 18.47 -16.32
CA VAL A 633 -13.37 19.52 -15.72
C VAL A 633 -13.81 20.51 -16.78
N PHE A 634 -15.11 20.77 -16.85
CA PHE A 634 -15.69 21.79 -17.72
C PHE A 634 -16.06 23.02 -16.90
N ASP A 635 -15.43 24.16 -17.18
CA ASP A 635 -15.66 25.42 -16.46
C ASP A 635 -16.83 26.26 -17.07
N GLY A 636 -17.54 25.70 -18.05
CA GLY A 636 -18.59 26.42 -18.79
C GLY A 636 -18.11 27.06 -20.09
N ILE A 637 -16.80 27.13 -20.33
CA ILE A 637 -16.17 27.67 -21.54
C ILE A 637 -15.26 26.61 -22.16
N GLU A 638 -14.26 26.16 -21.41
CA GLU A 638 -13.26 25.20 -21.83
C GLU A 638 -13.24 23.94 -20.95
N THR A 639 -12.52 22.93 -21.41
CA THR A 639 -12.40 21.65 -20.73
C THR A 639 -10.95 21.36 -20.45
N GLN A 640 -10.60 21.14 -19.19
CA GLN A 640 -9.24 20.88 -18.77
C GLN A 640 -9.14 19.50 -18.13
N PHE A 641 -8.04 18.79 -18.35
CA PHE A 641 -7.77 17.50 -17.73
C PHE A 641 -6.75 17.67 -16.60
N ILE A 642 -7.15 17.37 -15.38
CA ILE A 642 -6.35 17.63 -14.16
C ILE A 642 -6.39 16.46 -13.19
N LYS A 643 -5.39 16.40 -12.30
CA LYS A 643 -5.46 15.55 -11.11
C LYS A 643 -6.21 16.28 -10.00
N LEU A 644 -7.24 15.65 -9.45
CA LEU A 644 -8.12 16.23 -8.44
C LEU A 644 -7.92 15.55 -7.09
N TYR A 645 -7.71 16.36 -6.06
CA TYR A 645 -7.73 15.97 -4.65
C TYR A 645 -9.08 16.34 -4.05
N LEU A 646 -9.90 15.31 -3.87
CA LEU A 646 -11.24 15.44 -3.31
C LEU A 646 -11.16 15.79 -1.83
N LYS A 647 -12.08 16.63 -1.35
CA LYS A 647 -12.16 17.02 0.06
C LYS A 647 -13.33 16.27 0.72
N PRO A 648 -13.06 15.26 1.55
CA PRO A 648 -14.12 14.47 2.19
C PRO A 648 -15.06 15.33 3.03
N HIS A 649 -16.35 14.99 3.02
CA HIS A 649 -17.39 15.71 3.76
C HIS A 649 -17.20 15.70 5.29
N PHE A 650 -16.60 14.64 5.84
CA PHE A 650 -16.34 14.55 7.28
C PHE A 650 -15.24 15.51 7.79
N LEU A 651 -14.55 16.23 6.88
CA LEU A 651 -13.56 17.23 7.29
C LEU A 651 -14.23 18.41 7.99
N LYS A 652 -13.75 18.74 9.20
CA LYS A 652 -14.20 19.95 9.93
C LYS A 652 -13.84 21.24 9.20
N GLN A 653 -12.71 21.25 8.49
CA GLN A 653 -12.20 22.41 7.78
C GLN A 653 -11.81 21.99 6.36
N ILE A 654 -12.50 22.57 5.36
CA ILE A 654 -12.28 22.24 3.94
C ILE A 654 -10.86 22.57 3.48
N ASN A 655 -10.25 23.59 4.08
CA ASN A 655 -8.92 24.08 3.73
C ASN A 655 -7.77 23.20 4.27
N THR A 656 -8.06 21.95 4.63
CA THR A 656 -7.02 20.99 5.00
C THR A 656 -6.27 20.54 3.74
N LYS A 657 -4.94 20.65 3.73
CA LYS A 657 -4.09 20.14 2.63
C LYS A 657 -4.30 18.63 2.45
N HIS A 658 -4.23 18.14 1.21
CA HIS A 658 -4.47 16.73 0.88
C HIS A 658 -3.52 15.79 1.63
N GLU A 659 -2.25 16.17 1.79
CA GLU A 659 -1.29 15.38 2.58
C GLU A 659 -1.77 15.16 4.03
N SER A 660 -2.40 16.17 4.63
CA SER A 660 -2.95 16.09 5.99
C SER A 660 -4.22 15.25 6.05
N VAL A 661 -5.04 15.26 4.99
CA VAL A 661 -6.18 14.34 4.85
C VAL A 661 -5.70 12.89 4.86
N LEU A 662 -4.65 12.58 4.10
CA LEU A 662 -4.03 11.25 4.09
C LEU A 662 -3.40 10.88 5.45
N GLU A 663 -2.82 11.83 6.18
CA GLU A 663 -2.31 11.59 7.54
C GLU A 663 -3.45 11.29 8.53
N ILE A 664 -4.58 12.03 8.49
CA ILE A 664 -5.75 11.76 9.33
C ILE A 664 -6.27 10.33 9.10
N LEU A 665 -6.36 9.89 7.85
CA LEU A 665 -6.78 8.52 7.50
C LEU A 665 -5.79 7.45 8.00
N ARG A 666 -4.49 7.74 7.96
CA ARG A 666 -3.43 6.86 8.50
C ARG A 666 -3.43 6.80 10.04
N VAL A 667 -3.71 7.91 10.71
CA VAL A 667 -3.76 8.00 12.18
C VAL A 667 -5.04 7.34 12.74
N SER A 668 -6.15 7.40 12.00
CA SER A 668 -7.36 6.66 12.36
C SER A 668 -7.17 5.13 12.35
N THR A 669 -6.15 4.62 11.65
CA THR A 669 -5.86 3.18 11.52
C THR A 669 -4.67 2.71 12.37
N LYS A 670 -3.82 3.63 12.84
CA LYS A 670 -2.69 3.34 13.75
C LYS A 670 -2.67 4.38 14.86
N GLY A 671 -2.99 3.97 16.07
CA GLY A 671 -3.22 4.84 17.22
C GLY A 671 -2.20 5.96 17.42
N GLY A 672 -2.61 7.19 17.08
CA GLY A 672 -2.31 8.44 17.78
C GLY A 672 -0.85 8.96 17.87
N PHE A 673 -0.77 10.28 18.07
CA PHE A 673 0.40 11.09 18.45
C PHE A 673 1.29 10.46 19.56
N LEU A 674 0.72 9.61 20.41
CA LEU A 674 1.43 8.85 21.45
C LEU A 674 2.43 7.82 20.90
N GLU A 675 2.20 7.20 19.74
CA GLU A 675 3.17 6.28 19.12
C GLU A 675 4.38 7.04 18.53
N LYS A 676 4.16 8.24 17.98
CA LYS A 676 5.23 9.14 17.50
C LYS A 676 6.11 9.58 18.68
N LEU A 677 5.52 9.91 19.84
CA LEU A 677 6.24 10.20 21.08
C LEU A 677 7.00 9.00 21.65
N LYS A 678 6.43 7.78 21.58
CA LYS A 678 7.13 6.54 21.95
C LYS A 678 8.33 6.24 21.03
N SER A 679 8.20 6.50 19.73
CA SER A 679 9.29 6.40 18.75
C SER A 679 10.42 7.39 19.05
N ILE A 680 10.08 8.64 19.40
CA ILE A 680 11.06 9.67 19.79
C ILE A 680 11.77 9.30 21.09
N ARG A 681 11.05 8.81 22.12
CA ARG A 681 11.66 8.30 23.36
C ARG A 681 12.58 7.10 23.11
N ARG A 682 12.23 6.23 22.16
CA ARG A 682 13.04 5.07 21.78
C ARG A 682 14.32 5.48 21.03
N ASN A 683 14.24 6.49 20.17
CA ASN A 683 15.40 7.03 19.46
C ASN A 683 16.34 7.83 20.37
N LEU A 684 15.80 8.57 21.36
CA LEU A 684 16.61 9.23 22.38
C LEU A 684 17.33 8.21 23.28
N LYS A 685 16.65 7.13 23.67
CA LYS A 685 17.25 6.01 24.42
C LYS A 685 18.30 5.25 23.61
N ALA A 686 18.12 5.09 22.30
CA ALA A 686 19.09 4.44 21.42
C ALA A 686 20.38 5.27 21.26
N ILE A 687 20.28 6.61 21.25
CA ILE A 687 21.45 7.49 21.19
C ILE A 687 22.20 7.51 22.53
N ILE A 688 21.48 7.52 23.67
CA ILE A 688 22.09 7.41 25.00
C ILE A 688 22.76 6.04 25.20
N ALA A 689 22.15 4.96 24.67
CA ALA A 689 22.73 3.61 24.67
C ALA A 689 23.99 3.49 23.77
N SER A 690 24.14 4.34 22.76
CA SER A 690 25.36 4.37 21.93
C SER A 690 26.55 5.10 22.59
N LEU A 691 26.31 5.84 23.68
CA LEU A 691 27.32 6.60 24.42
C LEU A 691 27.74 5.92 25.74
N PHE A 692 26.96 4.98 26.27
CA PHE A 692 27.29 4.23 27.48
C PHE A 692 27.14 2.72 27.24
N MET A 693 28.26 2.07 26.93
CA MET A 693 28.40 0.60 27.00
C MET A 693 28.56 0.18 28.46
N ALA A 694 27.46 0.19 29.23
CA ALA A 694 27.30 -0.58 30.47
C ALA A 694 25.83 -0.48 30.94
N GLY A 695 25.06 -1.56 30.81
CA GLY A 695 23.73 -1.71 31.44
C GLY A 695 22.57 -1.98 30.45
N PRO A 696 21.58 -2.79 30.85
CA PRO A 696 20.80 -3.65 29.96
C PRO A 696 19.67 -2.90 29.24
N VAL A 697 19.54 -3.14 27.93
CA VAL A 697 18.44 -2.63 27.10
C VAL A 697 17.52 -3.79 26.73
N GLN A 698 16.40 -3.93 27.44
CA GLN A 698 15.28 -4.74 26.97
C GLN A 698 14.50 -3.97 25.89
N GLY A 699 14.38 -4.54 24.68
CA GLY A 699 13.39 -4.09 23.69
C GLY A 699 13.82 -3.95 22.22
N ALA A 700 14.77 -4.74 21.72
CA ALA A 700 14.89 -5.15 20.31
C ALA A 700 15.98 -6.23 20.20
N VAL A 701 15.65 -7.47 20.60
CA VAL A 701 16.61 -8.58 20.60
C VAL A 701 16.81 -9.07 19.16
N ILE A 702 17.97 -8.81 18.59
CA ILE A 702 18.40 -9.43 17.33
C ILE A 702 18.55 -10.93 17.58
N PRO A 703 17.95 -11.83 16.77
CA PRO A 703 18.18 -13.26 16.92
C PRO A 703 19.67 -13.59 16.84
N ASN A 704 20.18 -14.32 17.81
CA ASN A 704 21.59 -14.69 17.92
C ASN A 704 21.70 -16.16 18.36
N VAL A 705 22.91 -16.64 18.62
CA VAL A 705 23.11 -18.03 19.09
C VAL A 705 22.32 -18.36 20.37
N CYS A 706 22.10 -17.38 21.25
CA CYS A 706 21.30 -17.59 22.46
C CYS A 706 19.81 -17.76 22.17
N THR A 707 19.30 -17.23 21.07
CA THR A 707 17.95 -17.56 20.58
C THR A 707 17.84 -19.05 20.27
N VAL A 708 18.87 -19.64 19.66
CA VAL A 708 18.95 -21.09 19.41
C VAL A 708 19.14 -21.88 20.70
N ALA A 709 20.06 -21.44 21.57
CA ALA A 709 20.36 -22.09 22.85
C ALA A 709 19.17 -22.12 23.81
N SER A 710 18.28 -21.13 23.71
CA SER A 710 17.04 -21.06 24.49
C SER A 710 15.92 -21.99 23.99
N SER A 711 16.12 -22.67 22.84
CA SER A 711 15.13 -23.60 22.31
C SER A 711 14.98 -24.84 23.20
N PRO A 712 13.76 -25.34 23.45
CA PRO A 712 13.56 -26.56 24.23
C PRO A 712 14.27 -27.80 23.66
N ALA A 713 14.48 -27.82 22.33
CA ALA A 713 15.14 -28.92 21.63
C ALA A 713 16.67 -28.73 21.47
N PHE A 714 17.27 -27.70 22.06
CA PHE A 714 18.69 -27.37 21.85
C PHE A 714 19.64 -28.54 22.13
N SER A 715 19.52 -29.20 23.28
CA SER A 715 20.38 -30.32 23.66
C SER A 715 20.24 -31.52 22.71
N SER A 716 19.02 -31.81 22.26
CA SER A 716 18.75 -32.85 21.27
C SER A 716 19.30 -32.48 19.88
N CYS A 717 19.26 -31.21 19.52
CA CYS A 717 19.83 -30.69 18.27
C CYS A 717 21.37 -30.73 18.25
N LEU A 718 22.01 -30.37 19.37
CA LEU A 718 23.45 -30.40 19.57
C LEU A 718 24.03 -31.81 19.36
N GLU A 719 23.30 -32.85 19.79
CA GLU A 719 23.64 -34.28 19.64
C GLU A 719 25.12 -34.57 19.95
N LEU A 720 25.54 -34.26 21.18
CA LEU A 720 26.90 -34.53 21.63
C LEU A 720 27.12 -36.04 21.78
N ASN A 721 27.96 -36.62 20.93
CA ASN A 721 28.39 -38.01 20.96
C ASN A 721 29.88 -38.10 21.29
N ILE A 722 30.22 -38.96 22.26
CA ILE A 722 31.60 -39.22 22.68
C ILE A 722 31.88 -40.70 22.49
N GLY A 723 32.80 -41.04 21.58
CA GLY A 723 33.28 -42.38 21.30
C GLY A 723 34.78 -42.52 21.57
N GLY A 724 35.35 -43.70 21.30
CA GLY A 724 36.79 -43.94 21.37
C GLY A 724 37.49 -43.63 20.04
N CYS A 725 38.70 -43.07 20.10
CA CYS A 725 39.64 -42.95 18.98
C CYS A 725 41.07 -43.09 19.50
N THR A 726 42.06 -43.06 18.60
CA THR A 726 43.49 -43.02 18.95
C THR A 726 44.10 -41.72 18.46
N CYS A 727 44.86 -41.03 19.31
CA CYS A 727 45.52 -39.78 18.96
C CYS A 727 46.91 -39.64 19.60
N GLY A 728 47.66 -38.63 19.19
CA GLY A 728 49.02 -38.34 19.65
C GLY A 728 50.10 -39.29 19.11
N PHE A 729 51.36 -39.00 19.44
CA PHE A 729 52.51 -39.87 19.18
C PHE A 729 53.36 -40.00 20.46
N PRO A 730 53.56 -41.22 21.01
CA PRO A 730 53.01 -42.52 20.57
C PRO A 730 51.47 -42.60 20.71
N PRO A 731 50.80 -43.43 19.90
CA PRO A 731 49.34 -43.48 19.85
C PRO A 731 48.77 -44.00 21.17
N HIS A 732 47.84 -43.26 21.75
CA HIS A 732 47.16 -43.61 23.00
C HIS A 732 45.64 -43.44 22.87
N PRO A 733 44.84 -44.02 23.79
CA PRO A 733 43.38 -43.93 23.76
C PRO A 733 42.91 -42.49 24.00
N CYS A 734 42.11 -41.99 23.07
CA CYS A 734 41.56 -40.63 23.05
C CYS A 734 40.03 -40.67 22.91
N ALA A 735 39.39 -39.53 23.13
CA ALA A 735 37.95 -39.36 22.96
C ALA A 735 37.64 -38.78 21.57
N SER A 736 36.81 -39.47 20.80
CA SER A 736 36.19 -38.97 19.58
C SER A 736 34.96 -38.15 19.97
N ILE A 737 35.02 -36.84 19.83
CA ILE A 737 33.95 -35.92 20.23
C ILE A 737 33.29 -35.38 18.98
N SER A 738 31.97 -35.60 18.84
CA SER A 738 31.19 -35.07 17.73
C SER A 738 29.90 -34.39 18.20
N TYR A 739 29.57 -33.25 17.60
CA TYR A 739 28.36 -32.47 17.90
C TYR A 739 28.00 -31.56 16.73
N TYR A 740 26.78 -31.01 16.73
CA TYR A 740 26.29 -30.08 15.74
C TYR A 740 26.42 -28.62 16.19
N VAL A 741 26.91 -27.75 15.32
CA VAL A 741 27.07 -26.31 15.59
C VAL A 741 26.16 -25.50 14.67
N PRO A 742 25.39 -24.51 15.17
CA PRO A 742 24.55 -23.68 14.33
C PRO A 742 25.42 -22.74 13.49
N GLN A 743 25.27 -22.78 12.17
CA GLN A 743 26.11 -22.05 11.22
C GLN A 743 25.44 -20.80 10.69
N SER A 744 24.24 -20.96 10.12
CA SER A 744 23.57 -19.90 9.37
C SER A 744 22.08 -19.85 9.69
N TYR A 745 21.57 -18.63 9.83
CA TYR A 745 20.16 -18.33 9.78
C TYR A 745 19.70 -18.14 8.33
N ILE A 746 18.50 -18.61 8.03
CA ILE A 746 17.79 -18.37 6.78
C ILE A 746 16.47 -17.73 7.14
N GLU A 747 16.28 -16.48 6.74
CA GLU A 747 15.01 -15.78 6.88
C GLU A 747 14.22 -15.83 5.58
N VAL A 748 12.91 -16.03 5.69
CA VAL A 748 11.97 -16.04 4.56
C VAL A 748 10.82 -15.11 4.87
N TRP A 749 10.57 -14.14 3.99
CA TRP A 749 9.63 -13.05 4.19
C TRP A 749 8.77 -12.81 2.95
N PRO A 750 7.46 -12.60 3.08
CA PRO A 750 6.64 -12.19 1.94
C PRO A 750 6.97 -10.74 1.52
N GLU A 751 7.26 -9.84 2.46
CA GLU A 751 7.42 -8.41 2.16
C GLU A 751 8.89 -8.02 1.93
N PRO A 752 9.20 -7.25 0.86
CA PRO A 752 10.55 -6.77 0.61
C PRO A 752 11.02 -5.78 1.69
N ARG A 753 12.34 -5.71 1.93
CA ARG A 753 13.01 -4.85 2.94
C ARG A 753 12.70 -5.14 4.42
N THR A 754 11.78 -6.04 4.74
CA THR A 754 11.53 -6.50 6.12
C THR A 754 12.52 -7.61 6.49
N SER A 755 13.05 -7.61 7.72
CA SER A 755 14.08 -8.55 8.17
C SER A 755 14.11 -8.67 9.70
N TYR A 756 14.48 -9.85 10.21
CA TYR A 756 14.82 -10.03 11.63
C TYR A 756 16.16 -9.35 12.00
N PHE A 757 17.02 -9.10 11.01
CA PHE A 757 18.38 -8.63 11.19
C PHE A 757 18.56 -7.16 10.76
N SER A 758 17.46 -6.39 10.71
CA SER A 758 17.50 -4.98 10.29
C SER A 758 18.33 -4.08 11.22
N ALA A 759 18.63 -4.53 12.44
CA ALA A 759 19.47 -3.82 13.40
C ALA A 759 20.96 -4.21 13.30
N VAL A 760 21.32 -5.19 12.47
CA VAL A 760 22.71 -5.54 12.18
C VAL A 760 23.27 -4.53 11.16
N PRO A 761 24.34 -3.77 11.44
CA PRO A 761 24.76 -2.63 10.62
C PRO A 761 25.02 -2.92 9.13
N GLY A 762 25.71 -4.02 8.81
CA GLY A 762 26.00 -4.38 7.41
C GLY A 762 24.77 -4.92 6.67
N ALA A 763 23.92 -5.68 7.35
CA ALA A 763 22.64 -6.14 6.83
C ALA A 763 21.70 -4.96 6.55
N ALA A 764 21.61 -3.99 7.48
CA ALA A 764 20.84 -2.76 7.31
C ALA A 764 21.34 -1.94 6.11
N ALA A 765 22.66 -1.83 5.94
CA ALA A 765 23.27 -1.16 4.81
C ALA A 765 22.92 -1.83 3.47
N GLN A 766 22.93 -3.17 3.40
CA GLN A 766 22.49 -3.91 2.21
C GLN A 766 20.99 -3.70 1.93
N LEU A 767 20.12 -3.78 2.95
CA LEU A 767 18.68 -3.57 2.80
C LEU A 767 18.33 -2.15 2.31
N SER A 768 19.10 -1.15 2.75
CA SER A 768 18.89 0.25 2.33
C SER A 768 19.15 0.50 0.84
N LYS A 769 19.98 -0.33 0.20
CA LYS A 769 20.37 -0.22 -1.22
C LYS A 769 19.41 -0.93 -2.18
N ILE A 770 18.43 -1.68 -1.65
CA ILE A 770 17.46 -2.41 -2.46
C ILE A 770 16.43 -1.45 -3.05
N LEU A 771 16.26 -1.46 -4.37
CA LEU A 771 15.11 -0.85 -5.05
C LEU A 771 13.90 -1.79 -4.94
N PRO A 772 12.74 -1.32 -4.44
CA PRO A 772 11.61 -2.20 -4.20
C PRO A 772 11.01 -2.63 -5.54
N ARG A 773 11.10 -3.93 -5.84
CA ARG A 773 10.33 -4.58 -6.91
C ARG A 773 9.11 -5.28 -6.28
N PRO A 774 7.95 -5.29 -6.96
CA PRO A 774 6.77 -6.01 -6.48
C PRO A 774 6.98 -7.51 -6.69
N PHE A 775 7.74 -8.15 -5.79
CA PHE A 775 7.89 -9.60 -5.72
C PHE A 775 7.72 -10.02 -4.27
N GLY A 776 6.69 -10.82 -3.99
CA GLY A 776 6.30 -11.19 -2.62
C GLY A 776 4.83 -10.96 -2.26
N ALA A 777 3.90 -11.52 -3.04
CA ALA A 777 2.47 -11.52 -2.76
C ALA A 777 1.90 -12.93 -2.88
N GLU A 778 0.88 -13.26 -2.08
CA GLU A 778 0.04 -14.44 -2.27
C GLU A 778 -0.90 -14.15 -3.44
N GLY A 779 -0.90 -15.03 -4.45
CA GLY A 779 -1.86 -14.99 -5.55
C GLY A 779 -3.10 -15.81 -5.22
N ASP A 780 -4.21 -15.57 -5.93
CA ASP A 780 -5.50 -16.23 -5.70
C ASP A 780 -5.48 -17.76 -5.95
N ASP A 781 -4.41 -18.29 -6.58
CA ASP A 781 -4.24 -19.70 -6.96
C ASP A 781 -3.36 -20.53 -5.99
N ASP A 782 -3.39 -20.27 -4.68
CA ASP A 782 -2.49 -20.91 -3.68
C ASP A 782 -0.99 -20.77 -4.02
N THR A 783 -0.62 -19.75 -4.79
CA THR A 783 0.77 -19.45 -5.15
C THR A 783 1.34 -18.42 -4.19
N GLN A 784 2.47 -18.76 -3.56
CA GLN A 784 3.12 -17.93 -2.55
C GLN A 784 4.52 -17.56 -3.01
N SER A 785 4.80 -16.26 -3.07
CA SER A 785 6.12 -15.74 -3.41
C SER A 785 6.80 -15.14 -2.18
N PHE A 786 8.07 -15.46 -1.98
CA PHE A 786 8.85 -14.99 -0.84
C PHE A 786 10.18 -14.36 -1.27
N GLN A 787 10.60 -13.37 -0.50
CA GLN A 787 11.98 -12.95 -0.38
C GLN A 787 12.69 -13.84 0.64
N ALA A 788 13.97 -14.12 0.43
CA ALA A 788 14.73 -14.95 1.34
C ALA A 788 16.18 -14.49 1.44
N ARG A 789 16.75 -14.58 2.65
CA ARG A 789 18.10 -14.11 2.94
C ARG A 789 18.82 -15.05 3.91
N THR A 790 20.13 -15.17 3.75
CA THR A 790 20.99 -16.02 4.57
C THR A 790 22.00 -15.17 5.32
N ILE A 791 22.28 -15.49 6.59
CA ILE A 791 23.25 -14.77 7.42
C ILE A 791 23.92 -15.74 8.42
N ALA A 792 25.19 -15.51 8.74
CA ALA A 792 25.86 -16.25 9.81
C ALA A 792 25.16 -16.05 11.16
N VAL A 793 25.09 -17.08 12.00
CA VAL A 793 24.49 -16.98 13.34
C VAL A 793 25.35 -16.04 14.21
N PRO A 794 24.84 -14.88 14.65
CA PRO A 794 25.63 -13.93 15.44
C PRO A 794 26.03 -14.52 16.80
N LEU A 795 27.24 -14.19 17.27
CA LEU A 795 27.81 -14.59 18.57
C LEU A 795 28.06 -16.11 18.72
N ALA A 796 27.90 -16.91 17.66
CA ALA A 796 28.14 -18.34 17.73
C ALA A 796 29.59 -18.67 18.08
N GLY A 797 30.56 -17.89 17.57
CA GLY A 797 31.98 -18.06 17.85
C GLY A 797 32.30 -17.90 19.33
N LEU A 798 31.67 -16.92 19.98
CA LEU A 798 31.85 -16.63 21.40
C LEU A 798 31.29 -17.75 22.29
N VAL A 799 30.10 -18.26 21.97
CA VAL A 799 29.40 -19.24 22.82
C VAL A 799 29.94 -20.66 22.67
N PHE A 800 30.40 -21.03 21.47
CA PHE A 800 30.96 -22.36 21.20
C PHE A 800 32.49 -22.42 21.31
N GLN A 801 33.16 -21.33 21.71
CA GLN A 801 34.62 -21.30 21.88
C GLN A 801 35.15 -22.33 22.88
N THR A 802 34.35 -22.67 23.89
CA THR A 802 34.70 -23.64 24.94
C THR A 802 34.53 -25.10 24.49
N MET A 803 33.93 -25.34 23.33
CA MET A 803 33.72 -26.67 22.78
C MET A 803 34.97 -27.15 22.02
N PRO A 804 35.47 -28.37 22.30
CA PRO A 804 36.82 -28.80 21.88
C PRO A 804 37.00 -29.00 20.37
N ALA A 805 35.95 -29.32 19.61
CA ALA A 805 36.04 -29.52 18.17
C ALA A 805 35.91 -28.21 17.36
N GLY A 806 35.62 -27.07 18.02
CA GLY A 806 35.33 -25.81 17.36
C GLY A 806 34.17 -25.93 16.36
N GLY A 807 34.37 -25.39 15.16
CA GLY A 807 33.47 -25.56 14.02
C GLY A 807 32.52 -24.40 13.75
N THR A 808 32.65 -23.29 14.46
CA THR A 808 31.90 -22.05 14.18
C THR A 808 32.44 -21.37 12.93
N ARG A 809 31.56 -20.84 12.10
CA ARG A 809 31.94 -20.03 10.94
C ARG A 809 32.36 -18.61 11.33
N MET A 810 32.97 -17.88 10.39
CA MET A 810 33.35 -16.50 10.63
C MET A 810 32.10 -15.63 10.79
N GLU A 811 32.07 -14.82 11.85
CA GLU A 811 30.93 -13.93 12.09
C GLU A 811 30.90 -12.81 11.06
N LYS A 812 29.72 -12.61 10.47
CA LYS A 812 29.46 -11.55 9.48
C LYS A 812 28.34 -10.66 9.97
N MET A 813 28.53 -9.36 9.79
CA MET A 813 27.51 -8.36 10.09
C MET A 813 26.64 -8.03 8.86
N CYS A 814 26.60 -8.89 7.85
CA CYS A 814 25.93 -8.71 6.57
C CYS A 814 25.33 -10.05 6.09
N PHE A 815 24.35 -10.00 5.19
CA PHE A 815 23.78 -11.19 4.57
C PHE A 815 24.81 -11.88 3.66
N ASP A 816 24.86 -13.21 3.73
CA ASP A 816 25.60 -14.08 2.82
C ASP A 816 24.95 -14.09 1.44
N GLY A 817 23.63 -14.24 1.39
CA GLY A 817 22.82 -14.26 0.17
C GLY A 817 21.52 -13.50 0.37
N MET A 818 21.10 -12.77 -0.67
CA MET A 818 19.85 -12.01 -0.68
C MET A 818 19.14 -12.28 -1.99
N SER A 819 17.88 -12.71 -1.94
CA SER A 819 17.04 -12.89 -3.13
C SER A 819 17.01 -11.63 -4.01
N GLU A 820 17.03 -10.45 -3.38
CA GLU A 820 17.00 -9.16 -4.09
C GLU A 820 18.26 -8.88 -4.91
N HIS A 821 19.37 -9.53 -4.61
CA HIS A 821 20.60 -9.44 -5.40
C HIS A 821 20.58 -10.31 -6.66
N PHE A 822 19.73 -11.34 -6.72
CA PHE A 822 19.54 -12.17 -7.92
C PHE A 822 18.54 -11.54 -8.90
N GLY A 823 17.66 -10.66 -8.42
CA GLY A 823 16.72 -9.91 -9.25
C GLY A 823 15.83 -10.83 -10.10
N SER A 824 15.85 -10.65 -11.43
CA SER A 824 14.99 -11.41 -12.35
C SER A 824 15.23 -12.92 -12.32
N HIS A 825 16.41 -13.37 -11.89
CA HIS A 825 16.69 -14.81 -11.75
C HIS A 825 15.89 -15.42 -10.60
N TRP A 826 15.74 -14.70 -9.50
CA TRP A 826 14.89 -15.09 -8.38
C TRP A 826 13.40 -14.98 -8.70
N ASP A 827 13.03 -14.06 -9.59
CA ASP A 827 11.63 -13.85 -9.96
C ASP A 827 11.14 -14.89 -10.98
N THR A 828 12.00 -15.32 -11.91
CA THR A 828 11.59 -16.12 -13.08
C THR A 828 12.19 -17.53 -13.15
N GLY A 829 13.29 -17.79 -12.43
CA GLY A 829 13.97 -19.09 -12.47
C GLY A 829 14.61 -19.45 -13.82
N LYS A 830 14.63 -18.53 -14.80
CA LYS A 830 15.06 -18.82 -16.17
C LYS A 830 16.48 -19.39 -16.26
N ALA A 831 17.39 -18.93 -15.41
CA ALA A 831 18.79 -19.36 -15.39
C ALA A 831 19.00 -20.83 -14.99
N ASP A 832 17.95 -21.51 -14.49
CA ASP A 832 17.99 -22.93 -14.14
C ASP A 832 17.35 -23.85 -15.20
N LEU A 833 16.66 -23.29 -16.20
CA LEU A 833 15.94 -24.09 -17.21
C LEU A 833 16.87 -24.93 -18.09
N LEU A 834 18.13 -24.52 -18.23
CA LEU A 834 19.16 -25.21 -19.00
C LEU A 834 20.10 -26.06 -18.14
N GLN A 835 19.80 -26.23 -16.84
CA GLN A 835 20.59 -27.09 -15.96
C GLN A 835 20.45 -28.56 -16.43
N PRO A 836 21.56 -29.29 -16.62
CA PRO A 836 21.51 -30.69 -17.05
C PRO A 836 20.66 -31.58 -16.12
N THR A 837 20.73 -31.32 -14.81
CA THR A 837 19.95 -32.03 -13.80
C THR A 837 18.46 -31.71 -13.92
N PHE A 838 18.07 -30.45 -14.11
CA PHE A 838 16.68 -30.06 -14.34
C PHE A 838 16.12 -30.70 -15.61
N LEU A 839 16.85 -30.62 -16.73
CA LEU A 839 16.44 -31.22 -18.00
C LEU A 839 16.28 -32.75 -17.87
N ALA A 840 17.23 -33.44 -17.24
CA ALA A 840 17.16 -34.88 -17.02
C ALA A 840 15.94 -35.31 -16.18
N TRP A 841 15.65 -34.62 -15.07
CA TRP A 841 14.51 -34.95 -14.22
C TRP A 841 13.17 -34.48 -14.79
N SER A 842 13.16 -33.41 -15.62
CA SER A 842 11.98 -32.95 -16.35
C SER A 842 11.52 -33.96 -17.41
N ALA A 843 12.45 -34.74 -18.00
CA ALA A 843 12.14 -35.81 -18.93
C ALA A 843 11.54 -37.06 -18.24
N ALA A 844 11.70 -37.19 -16.92
CA ALA A 844 11.21 -38.33 -16.12
C ALA A 844 10.56 -37.88 -14.79
N PRO A 845 9.44 -37.13 -14.82
CA PRO A 845 8.84 -36.52 -13.63
C PRO A 845 8.36 -37.56 -12.59
N LYS A 846 7.88 -38.73 -13.05
CA LYS A 846 7.47 -39.83 -12.16
C LYS A 846 8.64 -40.37 -11.34
N ALA A 847 9.84 -40.46 -11.93
CA ALA A 847 11.03 -40.90 -11.21
C ALA A 847 11.45 -39.86 -10.15
N CYS A 848 11.28 -38.56 -10.44
CA CYS A 848 11.57 -37.48 -9.49
C CYS A 848 10.65 -37.55 -8.27
N LEU A 849 9.36 -37.82 -8.48
CA LEU A 849 8.38 -38.02 -7.41
C LEU A 849 8.67 -39.29 -6.59
N LEU A 850 9.02 -40.40 -7.24
CA LEU A 850 9.41 -41.64 -6.54
C LEU A 850 10.68 -41.45 -5.71
N LYS A 851 11.69 -40.73 -6.24
CA LYS A 851 12.88 -40.33 -5.48
C LYS A 851 12.48 -39.45 -4.28
N GLY A 852 11.59 -38.48 -4.47
CA GLY A 852 11.08 -37.63 -3.39
C GLY A 852 10.37 -38.44 -2.28
N ALA A 853 9.52 -39.39 -2.68
CA ALA A 853 8.84 -40.28 -1.74
C ALA A 853 9.83 -41.19 -0.98
N ALA A 854 10.81 -41.79 -1.68
CA ALA A 854 11.82 -42.65 -1.07
C ALA A 854 12.71 -41.89 -0.09
N THR A 855 13.08 -40.65 -0.41
CA THR A 855 13.93 -39.79 0.43
C THR A 855 13.16 -39.14 1.58
N SER A 856 11.83 -39.14 1.57
CA SER A 856 11.00 -38.52 2.61
C SER A 856 11.17 -39.14 4.01
N VAL A 857 11.61 -40.39 4.10
CA VAL A 857 11.78 -41.12 5.36
C VAL A 857 13.01 -40.64 6.14
N SER A 858 14.15 -40.49 5.45
CA SER A 858 15.43 -40.10 6.05
C SER A 858 15.76 -38.62 5.86
N GLY A 859 15.13 -37.95 4.88
CA GLY A 859 15.64 -36.74 4.26
C GLY A 859 16.73 -37.03 3.23
N ASP A 860 16.91 -36.12 2.27
CA ASP A 860 17.99 -36.10 1.27
C ASP A 860 18.48 -34.65 1.14
N GLY A 861 19.59 -34.37 1.82
CA GLY A 861 20.20 -33.05 1.89
C GLY A 861 21.68 -33.17 1.60
N GLY A 862 22.08 -32.90 0.37
CA GLY A 862 23.47 -32.88 -0.04
C GLY A 862 23.70 -31.81 -1.10
N ALA A 863 23.82 -30.55 -0.66
CA ALA A 863 24.62 -29.62 -1.45
C ALA A 863 26.08 -30.07 -1.33
N GLY A 864 26.82 -30.01 -2.43
CA GLY A 864 28.25 -30.29 -2.46
C GLY A 864 28.99 -29.42 -1.44
N PHE A 865 30.15 -29.90 -0.98
CA PHE A 865 30.97 -29.16 -0.04
C PHE A 865 31.31 -27.78 -0.60
N SER A 866 30.94 -26.72 0.12
CA SER A 866 31.29 -25.34 -0.22
C SER A 866 31.98 -24.68 0.98
N PRO A 867 33.19 -24.11 0.81
CA PRO A 867 33.90 -23.43 1.89
C PRO A 867 33.22 -22.10 2.26
N ASP A 868 33.43 -21.64 3.50
CA ASP A 868 32.98 -20.31 3.91
C ASP A 868 33.86 -19.21 3.29
N SER A 869 33.31 -18.02 3.13
CA SER A 869 33.98 -16.85 2.53
C SER A 869 33.78 -15.62 3.41
N ALA A 870 34.66 -14.63 3.35
CA ALA A 870 34.46 -13.35 4.04
C ALA A 870 33.49 -12.40 3.32
N MET A 871 33.08 -12.75 2.11
CA MET A 871 32.25 -11.89 1.27
C MET A 871 30.81 -11.83 1.77
N CYS A 872 30.22 -10.64 1.67
CA CYS A 872 28.78 -10.41 1.78
C CYS A 872 28.10 -10.65 0.44
N SER A 873 26.79 -10.82 0.45
CA SER A 873 25.97 -10.86 -0.75
C SER A 873 26.14 -9.59 -1.59
N PHE A 874 26.19 -9.77 -2.91
CA PHE A 874 26.34 -8.72 -3.90
C PHE A 874 25.36 -8.93 -5.06
N PRO A 875 24.87 -7.86 -5.72
CA PRO A 875 24.02 -7.96 -6.90
C PRO A 875 24.67 -8.77 -8.01
N LEU A 876 23.99 -9.83 -8.47
CA LEU A 876 24.48 -10.68 -9.53
C LEU A 876 24.14 -10.06 -10.90
N PRO A 877 25.10 -9.98 -11.84
CA PRO A 877 24.81 -9.53 -13.19
C PRO A 877 23.87 -10.51 -13.91
N LYS A 878 23.23 -10.05 -15.00
CA LYS A 878 22.42 -10.93 -15.85
C LYS A 878 23.34 -11.96 -16.51
N ILE A 879 23.08 -13.24 -16.23
CA ILE A 879 23.75 -14.40 -16.79
C ILE A 879 22.67 -15.36 -17.29
N ASP A 880 22.89 -16.03 -18.41
CA ASP A 880 21.82 -16.84 -19.01
C ASP A 880 21.62 -18.19 -18.32
N VAL A 881 22.68 -18.74 -17.72
CA VAL A 881 22.65 -20.05 -17.03
C VAL A 881 23.49 -20.00 -15.77
N PHE A 882 22.97 -20.54 -14.66
CA PHE A 882 23.73 -20.70 -13.42
C PHE A 882 24.80 -21.79 -13.55
N PRO A 883 25.87 -21.77 -12.74
CA PRO A 883 26.82 -22.88 -12.68
C PRO A 883 26.09 -24.20 -12.33
N PRO A 884 26.61 -25.36 -12.79
CA PRO A 884 26.04 -26.66 -12.47
C PRO A 884 25.82 -26.84 -10.96
N SER A 885 24.61 -27.22 -10.59
CA SER A 885 24.23 -27.42 -9.20
C SER A 885 24.34 -28.88 -8.79
N SER A 886 24.83 -29.09 -7.57
CA SER A 886 24.81 -30.39 -6.89
C SER A 886 23.56 -30.60 -6.03
N HIS A 887 22.72 -29.56 -5.92
CA HIS A 887 21.50 -29.58 -5.11
C HIS A 887 20.47 -30.58 -5.66
N PRO A 888 19.82 -31.39 -4.80
CA PRO A 888 18.86 -32.38 -5.25
C PRO A 888 17.63 -31.74 -5.91
N VAL A 889 17.29 -32.19 -7.13
CA VAL A 889 16.16 -31.64 -7.89
C VAL A 889 14.79 -31.93 -7.24
N CYS A 890 14.64 -33.11 -6.65
CA CYS A 890 13.45 -33.53 -5.91
C CYS A 890 13.85 -34.24 -4.62
N ASN A 891 13.18 -33.92 -3.51
CA ASN A 891 13.22 -34.66 -2.25
C ASN A 891 11.81 -34.71 -1.63
N GLY A 892 11.68 -35.18 -0.38
CA GLY A 892 10.38 -35.32 0.28
C GLY A 892 9.61 -34.02 0.59
N TRP A 893 10.18 -32.83 0.33
CA TRP A 893 9.45 -31.56 0.39
C TRP A 893 8.89 -31.11 -0.97
N GLY A 894 9.39 -31.66 -2.08
CA GLY A 894 8.93 -31.33 -3.43
C GLY A 894 10.05 -31.12 -4.45
N VAL A 895 9.77 -30.32 -5.49
CA VAL A 895 10.70 -30.02 -6.60
C VAL A 895 11.37 -28.65 -6.37
N PHE A 896 12.71 -28.62 -6.44
CA PHE A 896 13.52 -27.45 -6.10
C PHE A 896 13.97 -26.61 -7.31
N PHE A 897 13.85 -27.16 -8.52
CA PHE A 897 14.17 -26.46 -9.76
C PHE A 897 12.90 -26.04 -10.52
N PRO A 898 12.91 -24.87 -11.18
CA PRO A 898 13.98 -23.87 -11.11
C PRO A 898 14.11 -23.25 -9.70
N ARG A 899 15.28 -22.70 -9.33
CA ARG A 899 15.53 -22.09 -8.01
C ARG A 899 15.08 -20.63 -8.03
N TYR A 900 13.79 -20.42 -7.79
CA TYR A 900 13.15 -19.11 -7.77
C TYR A 900 12.20 -18.97 -6.57
N GLY A 901 11.78 -17.74 -6.29
CA GLY A 901 11.11 -17.36 -5.03
C GLY A 901 9.64 -17.74 -4.88
N THR A 902 9.05 -18.49 -5.82
CA THR A 902 7.63 -18.83 -5.80
C THR A 902 7.41 -20.32 -5.58
N TYR A 903 6.42 -20.64 -4.74
CA TYR A 903 5.94 -21.97 -4.46
C TYR A 903 4.45 -22.05 -4.81
N ALA A 904 4.04 -23.10 -5.51
CA ALA A 904 2.65 -23.37 -5.82
C ALA A 904 2.16 -24.50 -4.91
N GLY A 905 1.35 -24.16 -3.90
CA GLY A 905 0.81 -25.14 -2.97
C GLY A 905 0.18 -24.49 -1.73
N PRO A 906 -0.79 -25.19 -1.11
CA PRO A 906 -1.65 -24.60 -0.07
C PRO A 906 -0.95 -24.39 1.28
N ALA A 907 0.22 -25.01 1.50
CA ALA A 907 0.91 -24.98 2.79
C ALA A 907 2.06 -23.95 2.81
N SER A 908 1.88 -22.87 3.57
CA SER A 908 2.85 -21.77 3.69
C SER A 908 4.18 -22.16 4.34
N MET A 909 4.14 -23.03 5.34
CA MET A 909 5.34 -23.54 6.00
C MET A 909 6.21 -24.37 5.03
N THR A 910 5.57 -25.24 4.24
CA THR A 910 6.24 -26.03 3.19
C THR A 910 6.83 -25.10 2.13
N GLY A 911 6.07 -24.09 1.69
CA GLY A 911 6.57 -23.06 0.77
C GLY A 911 7.80 -22.35 1.33
N ALA A 912 7.77 -21.93 2.59
CA ALA A 912 8.89 -21.27 3.24
C ALA A 912 10.14 -22.16 3.35
N LEU A 913 9.99 -23.46 3.67
CA LEU A 913 11.10 -24.42 3.69
C LEU A 913 11.73 -24.62 2.30
N MET A 914 10.89 -24.75 1.27
CA MET A 914 11.34 -24.89 -0.12
C MET A 914 12.13 -23.66 -0.57
N ILE A 915 11.61 -22.46 -0.29
CA ILE A 915 12.30 -21.21 -0.62
C ILE A 915 13.61 -21.04 0.17
N ALA A 916 13.62 -21.41 1.46
CA ALA A 916 14.82 -21.38 2.30
C ALA A 916 15.94 -22.27 1.73
N SER A 917 15.60 -23.47 1.25
CA SER A 917 16.54 -24.38 0.59
C SER A 917 17.07 -23.80 -0.73
N ARG A 918 16.21 -23.20 -1.55
CA ARG A 918 16.61 -22.55 -2.82
C ARG A 918 17.61 -21.41 -2.60
N ILE A 919 17.34 -20.49 -1.65
CA ILE A 919 18.28 -19.38 -1.39
C ILE A 919 19.60 -19.88 -0.80
N LYS A 920 19.57 -20.96 0.01
CA LYS A 920 20.78 -21.60 0.53
C LYS A 920 21.64 -22.13 -0.62
N SER A 921 21.05 -22.89 -1.55
CA SER A 921 21.75 -23.39 -2.75
C SER A 921 22.38 -22.25 -3.55
N LEU A 922 21.64 -21.16 -3.80
CA LEU A 922 22.19 -20.01 -4.52
C LEU A 922 23.31 -19.30 -3.73
N SER A 923 23.19 -19.20 -2.40
CA SER A 923 24.21 -18.59 -1.54
C SER A 923 25.50 -19.41 -1.50
N SER A 924 25.41 -20.75 -1.51
CA SER A 924 26.56 -21.64 -1.41
C SER A 924 27.21 -21.98 -2.75
N GLU A 925 26.42 -22.18 -3.81
CA GLU A 925 26.91 -22.63 -5.11
C GLU A 925 27.16 -21.48 -6.08
N VAL A 926 26.31 -20.44 -6.07
CA VAL A 926 26.41 -19.31 -7.01
C VAL A 926 27.23 -18.16 -6.42
N LEU A 927 26.85 -17.65 -5.24
CA LEU A 927 27.57 -16.55 -4.59
C LEU A 927 28.85 -17.02 -3.87
N LYS A 928 28.91 -18.30 -3.47
CA LYS A 928 30.01 -18.88 -2.67
C LYS A 928 30.30 -18.07 -1.39
N THR A 929 29.25 -17.54 -0.78
CA THR A 929 29.31 -16.72 0.43
C THR A 929 28.87 -17.48 1.67
N MET A 930 28.12 -18.58 1.50
CA MET A 930 27.63 -19.44 2.58
C MET A 930 28.25 -20.84 2.47
N PRO A 931 28.76 -21.43 3.57
CA PRO A 931 29.28 -22.79 3.54
C PRO A 931 28.15 -23.82 3.40
N ALA A 932 28.46 -24.96 2.83
CA ALA A 932 27.56 -26.11 2.73
C ALA A 932 28.30 -27.41 3.01
N SER A 933 27.62 -28.35 3.68
CA SER A 933 28.12 -29.65 4.03
C SER A 933 27.05 -30.75 3.87
N PRO A 934 27.45 -31.99 3.59
CA PRO A 934 26.51 -33.10 3.37
C PRO A 934 25.80 -33.57 4.65
N ASP A 935 26.34 -33.26 5.82
CA ASP A 935 25.75 -33.65 7.11
C ASP A 935 25.18 -32.44 7.87
N GLU A 936 24.05 -31.93 7.35
CA GLU A 936 23.36 -30.77 7.92
C GLU A 936 21.98 -31.09 8.48
N LYS A 937 21.63 -30.38 9.55
CA LYS A 937 20.29 -30.40 10.15
C LYS A 937 19.67 -29.02 10.11
N TRP A 938 18.35 -28.99 10.11
CA TRP A 938 17.56 -27.78 10.10
C TRP A 938 16.71 -27.72 11.36
N GLN A 939 16.45 -26.51 11.83
CA GLN A 939 15.54 -26.23 12.94
C GLN A 939 14.77 -24.94 12.64
N MET A 940 13.47 -24.94 12.87
CA MET A 940 12.66 -23.73 12.84
C MET A 940 12.74 -23.04 14.21
N ILE A 941 12.98 -21.72 14.22
CA ILE A 941 13.09 -20.90 15.43
C ILE A 941 11.86 -20.02 15.60
N TYR A 942 11.33 -19.48 14.50
CA TYR A 942 10.11 -18.68 14.45
C TYR A 942 9.22 -19.16 13.31
N PRO A 943 7.86 -19.21 13.45
CA PRO A 943 7.02 -18.67 14.54
C PRO A 943 7.05 -19.43 15.87
N GLN A 944 7.58 -20.64 15.88
CA GLN A 944 7.80 -21.45 17.07
C GLN A 944 9.02 -22.33 16.88
N SER A 945 9.66 -22.70 18.00
CA SER A 945 10.82 -23.57 17.96
C SER A 945 10.45 -25.02 17.69
N SER A 946 11.05 -25.62 16.67
CA SER A 946 10.94 -27.04 16.34
C SER A 946 12.10 -27.85 16.92
N SER A 947 11.96 -29.18 16.93
CA SER A 947 13.10 -30.09 17.01
C SER A 947 13.89 -30.11 15.71
N CYS A 948 15.12 -30.62 15.74
CA CYS A 948 15.93 -30.74 14.53
C CYS A 948 15.42 -31.82 13.57
N PHE A 949 15.55 -31.54 12.28
CA PHE A 949 15.14 -32.40 11.17
C PHE A 949 16.12 -32.31 9.99
N ARG A 950 15.98 -33.21 9.02
CA ARG A 950 16.77 -33.22 7.79
C ARG A 950 16.04 -32.54 6.64
N GLU A 951 16.82 -32.00 5.71
CA GLU A 951 16.28 -31.46 4.46
C GLU A 951 15.56 -32.56 3.68
N GLY A 952 14.33 -32.29 3.22
CA GLY A 952 13.52 -33.26 2.49
C GLY A 952 12.82 -34.32 3.34
N GLN A 953 12.84 -34.24 4.68
CA GLN A 953 12.10 -35.15 5.56
C GLN A 953 10.58 -34.90 5.50
N ASN A 954 9.76 -35.95 5.58
CA ASN A 954 8.30 -35.90 5.44
C ASN A 954 7.65 -34.75 6.24
N VAL A 955 6.93 -33.87 5.55
CA VAL A 955 6.31 -32.65 6.11
C VAL A 955 5.32 -32.98 7.24
N GLY A 956 4.55 -34.06 7.12
CA GLY A 956 3.63 -34.50 8.17
C GLY A 956 4.35 -34.86 9.47
N VAL A 957 5.53 -35.48 9.38
CA VAL A 957 6.40 -35.74 10.56
C VAL A 957 6.98 -34.44 11.11
N LEU A 958 7.31 -33.48 10.25
CA LEU A 958 7.80 -32.17 10.68
C LEU A 958 6.75 -31.41 11.51
N GLU A 959 5.51 -31.38 11.05
CA GLU A 959 4.42 -30.67 11.72
C GLU A 959 3.99 -31.35 13.03
N THR A 960 3.83 -32.68 13.01
CA THR A 960 3.26 -33.44 14.13
C THR A 960 4.30 -33.84 15.18
N VAL A 961 5.46 -34.36 14.77
CA VAL A 961 6.48 -34.91 15.68
C VAL A 961 7.55 -33.88 16.00
N LYS A 962 8.01 -33.12 15.00
CA LYS A 962 9.08 -32.13 15.20
C LYS A 962 8.57 -30.75 15.61
N ASN A 963 7.25 -30.54 15.64
CA ASN A 963 6.59 -29.29 16.02
C ASN A 963 6.96 -28.10 15.10
N ALA A 964 7.27 -28.36 13.83
CA ALA A 964 7.48 -27.34 12.80
C ALA A 964 6.12 -26.94 12.17
N ARG A 965 5.28 -26.24 12.94
CA ARG A 965 3.94 -25.77 12.54
C ARG A 965 3.75 -24.30 12.88
N GLU A 966 2.67 -23.69 12.42
CA GLU A 966 2.45 -22.23 12.56
C GLU A 966 1.51 -21.83 13.71
N THR A 967 1.11 -22.77 14.56
CA THR A 967 0.06 -22.56 15.59
C THR A 967 0.30 -21.36 16.51
N MET A 968 1.54 -21.08 16.90
CA MET A 968 1.89 -19.93 17.76
C MET A 968 1.79 -18.56 17.06
N ARG A 969 1.58 -18.53 15.75
CA ARG A 969 1.33 -17.29 14.99
C ARG A 969 -0.04 -16.68 15.33
N LEU A 970 -1.01 -17.52 15.75
CA LEU A 970 -2.35 -17.09 16.20
C LEU A 970 -2.34 -16.45 17.58
N THR A 971 -1.38 -16.80 18.45
CA THR A 971 -1.30 -16.34 19.84
C THR A 971 -0.35 -15.16 20.04
N ASN A 972 0.76 -15.11 19.29
CA ASN A 972 1.85 -14.12 19.48
C ASN A 972 1.91 -13.00 18.41
N GLY A 973 0.93 -12.92 17.51
CA GLY A 973 1.03 -12.30 16.19
C GLY A 973 1.74 -10.92 16.07
N LYS A 974 2.59 -10.80 15.04
CA LYS A 974 2.83 -9.59 14.21
C LYS A 974 3.84 -9.80 13.07
N LEU A 975 4.71 -10.82 13.13
CA LEU A 975 5.72 -11.07 12.09
C LEU A 975 5.27 -12.22 11.18
N LYS A 976 5.16 -11.94 9.86
CA LYS A 976 4.79 -12.89 8.81
C LYS A 976 5.95 -13.76 8.31
N GLY A 977 7.19 -13.45 8.70
CA GLY A 977 8.37 -14.19 8.24
C GLY A 977 8.60 -15.50 8.98
N TYR A 978 9.46 -16.35 8.42
CA TYR A 978 9.99 -17.58 9.02
C TYR A 978 11.48 -17.41 9.30
N LEU A 979 11.96 -18.04 10.36
CA LEU A 979 13.38 -18.07 10.68
C LEU A 979 13.82 -19.53 10.91
N PHE A 980 14.70 -20.01 10.04
CA PHE A 980 15.32 -21.33 10.14
C PHE A 980 16.80 -21.19 10.48
N VAL A 981 17.34 -22.17 11.18
CA VAL A 981 18.79 -22.29 11.44
C VAL A 981 19.30 -23.62 10.89
N VAL A 982 20.46 -23.56 10.23
CA VAL A 982 21.18 -24.71 9.69
C VAL A 982 22.34 -25.07 10.61
N TRP A 983 22.43 -26.33 10.96
CA TRP A 983 23.42 -26.91 11.85
C TRP A 983 24.37 -27.82 11.06
N LYS A 984 25.66 -27.77 11.38
CA LYS A 984 26.70 -28.59 10.77
C LYS A 984 27.35 -29.50 11.80
N ARG A 985 27.54 -30.79 11.48
CA ARG A 985 28.30 -31.72 12.32
C ARG A 985 29.78 -31.34 12.30
N THR A 986 30.39 -31.30 13.49
CA THR A 986 31.83 -31.17 13.68
C THR A 986 32.32 -32.33 14.54
N SER A 987 33.48 -32.87 14.23
CA SER A 987 34.09 -33.97 14.98
C SER A 987 35.59 -33.75 15.14
N THR A 988 36.13 -34.09 16.31
CA THR A 988 37.56 -34.08 16.60
C THR A 988 37.94 -35.28 17.44
N CYS A 989 39.21 -35.68 17.40
CA CYS A 989 39.78 -36.69 18.28
C CYS A 989 40.79 -35.99 19.20
N GLN A 990 40.53 -35.99 20.51
CA GLN A 990 41.33 -35.29 21.53
C GLN A 990 41.48 -36.13 22.79
N ASP A 991 42.43 -35.77 23.64
CA ASP A 991 42.69 -36.45 24.91
C ASP A 991 41.44 -36.55 25.79
N MET A 992 41.38 -37.60 26.62
CA MET A 992 40.22 -37.90 27.48
C MET A 992 39.68 -36.73 28.32
N PRO A 993 40.48 -35.79 28.85
CA PRO A 993 39.96 -34.62 29.56
C PRO A 993 39.05 -33.72 28.70
N ALA A 994 39.26 -33.67 27.38
CA ALA A 994 38.42 -32.90 26.47
C ALA A 994 36.98 -33.43 26.41
N ALA A 995 36.75 -34.72 26.69
CA ALA A 995 35.41 -35.30 26.78
C ALA A 995 34.60 -34.74 27.96
N ILE A 996 35.28 -34.50 29.09
CA ILE A 996 34.67 -33.89 30.28
C ILE A 996 34.37 -32.41 29.99
N GLN A 997 35.32 -31.71 29.35
CA GLN A 997 35.12 -30.34 28.89
C GLN A 997 33.92 -30.21 27.95
N ALA A 998 33.78 -31.11 26.96
CA ALA A 998 32.67 -31.10 26.02
C ALA A 998 31.30 -31.27 26.71
N LYS A 999 31.20 -32.18 27.69
CA LYS A 999 29.97 -32.37 28.47
C LYS A 999 29.65 -31.14 29.33
N ALA A 1000 30.66 -30.56 29.98
CA ALA A 1000 30.49 -29.37 30.81
C ALA A 1000 30.07 -28.15 29.97
N ALA A 1001 30.75 -27.92 28.83
CA ALA A 1001 30.44 -26.82 27.91
C ALA A 1001 29.04 -26.96 27.30
N ALA A 1002 28.63 -28.16 26.88
CA ALA A 1002 27.29 -28.41 26.34
C ALA A 1002 26.15 -28.06 27.32
N LEU A 1003 26.35 -28.31 28.61
CA LEU A 1003 25.40 -27.95 29.67
C LEU A 1003 25.47 -26.46 30.04
N ALA A 1004 26.66 -25.85 29.96
CA ALA A 1004 26.86 -24.45 30.29
C ALA A 1004 26.28 -23.50 29.23
N ILE A 1005 26.22 -23.88 27.95
CA ILE A 1005 25.76 -23.00 26.86
C ILE A 1005 24.33 -22.44 27.10
N PRO A 1006 23.29 -23.26 27.38
CA PRO A 1006 21.96 -22.72 27.69
C PRO A 1006 21.93 -21.86 28.96
N ALA A 1007 22.73 -22.21 29.98
CA ALA A 1007 22.80 -21.46 31.23
C ALA A 1007 23.47 -20.09 31.06
N ALA A 1008 24.56 -20.02 30.29
CA ALA A 1008 25.25 -18.78 29.93
C ALA A 1008 24.31 -17.83 29.15
N CYS A 1009 23.52 -18.38 28.24
CA CYS A 1009 22.50 -17.62 27.51
C CYS A 1009 21.28 -17.24 28.37
N GLY A 1010 21.03 -17.95 29.49
CA GLY A 1010 19.98 -17.62 30.47
C GLY A 1010 20.29 -16.37 31.30
N GLY A 1011 21.57 -16.06 31.55
CA GLY A 1011 22.02 -14.86 32.25
C GLY A 1011 21.99 -13.57 31.41
N MET A 1012 21.74 -13.67 30.10
CA MET A 1012 21.66 -12.56 29.14
C MET A 1012 20.20 -12.19 28.74
N LYS A 1013 19.19 -12.74 29.42
CA LYS A 1013 17.76 -12.47 29.14
C LYS A 1013 17.25 -11.15 29.73
#